data_AF-A0A2P2C5K6-F1
#
_entry.id   AF-A0A2P2C5K6-F1
#
_cell.length_a   1.000
_cell.length_b   1.000
_cell.length_c   1.000
_cell.angle_alpha   90.00
_cell.angle_beta   90.00
_cell.angle_gamma   90.00
#
_symmetry.space_group_name_H-M   'P 1'
#
loop_
_entity.id
_entity.type
_entity.pdbx_description
1 polymer ?
#
loop_
_entity_poly.entity_id
_entity_poly.type
_entity_poly.pdbx_seq_one_letter_code
_entity_poly.pdbx_strand_id
1 'polypeptide(L)'
;MPGDLSVAEAAEALGVSPQTVRTLLRKGELRGHKRAWGSRYVWEVSQASLNEFVATFGRLEGHRRVVRPNPPPVEVEPAPTQTLAVVPSKQRPWFLRPRGRATVVVVLLGIPLLVAFFVARILPGALWFDELGQLDVFRRVVSAKADFHAQVLVTAAVVVGVNLAVALRGTRLLASIPGAIGVVLAALVTGNIFASAVDGQWQNYLLWRHRQPFGTVDPLSGRDAGFFVFSLPFYLEVCALLLWLLAVTTGYVVLVARARGQLRLRPFRLPFAVQVHLAVLAAMLLLVVSWRLRLERCLLVLDQPGGADSHSFAGAGYVDVHVRSPTLAALSTLALVLAVGCLALPFVARGRRSRPRRWRVGIAATACAVAVTLVVTLAPPLVQRYVVDPNPLLSEQPYLADSIAATRTGLGLAEIGVAPYDPAGAFTAADYPAARQRLANVPAWDTYVLEARMRQLVTEPPYFSPQEPVLDVVPTSSTTDAGLTTEVTAVSARELDLDQVPGEGGSWINDRVAYTHGLGLVRFSSTDIGSNREPRLLDNGLGEQGLGVSEPRLYFGDLPPDDAETTEENEDAEQLRVLTPTLDADIATSRWVLANTRRPEVDLPSSTSQPRAAYHYRGSGGIQLSDWVRRAVFAVALDSSELLLSDDITPDSRLLLHRDVHDRLRTLAPFLQWDSEAVPLTANGRVVYVVDGYTTSDSYPYGQQVALGGAHVSYARASVLATVDAFTGETRLYVTDPTEPIATAWQEIFPSLFEPVSDLPAELDGRLRYPADLFAAQATAYERFHTTSPDQFVSDADAWARPIALSGPIEVAGDVDFDEDDEDDLRLTMPPVYIYAPPPGQQQPRIVLATYYTPTAGQNLVGTLSGWVDDDGKVRLGGLTLPRDPITLGPAQMSRLTFATPRVRNLLGLRNLEIRDLDKSSIDSVLLGRPRLIFFDGGLVQVQNLYEGSRGPGAARLLGVTAFVNGRAGLGPNVESAVRQALNEPPRVRVLRPGSPPVVGTPVQLAFRVQNARREVVTITTARGTTRRTLQVINGRGTVRWVPRTAGGVRLRVTVAGLDGTQVSHSVGFRVLGPAPRLRIVAPTKPGVVGQPLRIAFAVRNAVEASATISTRTGIAFTRQFDLTDGRGVVLWTPETAGPAVMSIQVRGRQGQVTSKRLAIDVAPVDTVTPPSVALVRVPTTLTVGVAATFAFQADGCQSALARIRGPGDEVRSWRFPCPASPGTFSWTPTAAGPLMLTVVASSEGTTSRTSIPLTVGEP
;
A
#
# COMPACT_ATOMS: atom_id res chain seq x y z
N MET A 1 58.96 -12.97 -34.84
CA MET A 1 59.37 -14.20 -35.56
C MET A 1 58.42 -14.38 -36.73
N PRO A 2 58.88 -14.50 -37.98
CA PRO A 2 58.00 -14.68 -39.13
C PRO A 2 57.66 -16.16 -39.29
N GLY A 3 56.39 -16.56 -39.12
CA GLY A 3 56.02 -17.97 -39.20
C GLY A 3 54.59 -18.32 -38.85
N ASP A 4 53.61 -17.43 -39.09
CA ASP A 4 52.19 -17.79 -38.97
C ASP A 4 51.54 -17.70 -40.36
N LEU A 5 50.76 -18.73 -40.71
CA LEU A 5 50.19 -18.95 -42.04
C LEU A 5 48.73 -18.49 -42.07
N SER A 6 48.25 -17.99 -43.20
CA SER A 6 46.82 -17.77 -43.38
C SER A 6 46.04 -19.09 -43.40
N VAL A 7 44.74 -19.05 -43.09
CA VAL A 7 43.86 -20.25 -43.19
C VAL A 7 43.93 -20.91 -44.57
N ALA A 8 44.10 -20.13 -45.64
CA ALA A 8 44.20 -20.66 -47.00
C ALA A 8 45.50 -21.44 -47.22
N GLU A 9 46.63 -20.91 -46.75
CA GLU A 9 47.94 -21.58 -46.85
C GLU A 9 48.01 -22.82 -45.96
N ALA A 10 47.43 -22.76 -44.75
CA ALA A 10 47.31 -23.93 -43.88
C ALA A 10 46.41 -25.03 -44.50
N ALA A 11 45.35 -24.63 -45.21
CA ALA A 11 44.46 -25.57 -45.92
C ALA A 11 45.18 -26.25 -47.10
N GLU A 12 46.00 -25.50 -47.84
CA GLU A 12 46.84 -26.03 -48.90
C GLU A 12 47.91 -27.00 -48.35
N ALA A 13 48.56 -26.63 -47.24
CA ALA A 13 49.54 -27.49 -46.58
C ALA A 13 48.96 -28.81 -46.05
N LEU A 14 47.69 -28.82 -45.66
CA LEU A 14 46.94 -30.01 -45.20
C LEU A 14 46.21 -30.76 -46.31
N GLY A 15 46.09 -30.19 -47.51
CA GLY A 15 45.34 -30.76 -48.63
C GLY A 15 43.81 -30.73 -48.45
N VAL A 16 43.28 -29.78 -47.67
CA VAL A 16 41.84 -29.70 -47.30
C VAL A 16 41.23 -28.35 -47.66
N SER A 17 39.92 -28.18 -47.39
CA SER A 17 39.24 -26.90 -47.58
C SER A 17 39.54 -25.91 -46.44
N PRO A 18 39.52 -24.58 -46.68
CA PRO A 18 39.67 -23.57 -45.63
C PRO A 18 38.61 -23.66 -44.52
N GLN A 19 37.42 -24.20 -44.80
CA GLN A 19 36.38 -24.43 -43.78
C GLN A 19 36.80 -25.53 -42.80
N THR A 20 37.47 -26.56 -43.29
CA THR A 20 38.00 -27.65 -42.45
C THR A 20 39.04 -27.11 -41.47
N VAL A 21 39.97 -26.27 -41.93
CA VAL A 21 40.98 -25.64 -41.07
C VAL A 21 40.34 -24.74 -40.00
N ARG A 22 39.30 -23.96 -40.34
CA ARG A 22 38.56 -23.17 -39.35
C ARG A 22 37.85 -24.04 -38.30
N THR A 23 37.38 -25.22 -38.70
CA THR A 23 36.75 -26.17 -37.78
C THR A 23 37.79 -26.75 -36.81
N LEU A 24 38.98 -27.08 -37.29
CA LEU A 24 40.09 -27.57 -36.46
C LEU A 24 40.59 -26.50 -35.48
N LEU A 25 40.69 -25.23 -35.90
CA LEU A 25 40.97 -24.10 -35.02
C LEU A 25 39.90 -23.93 -33.93
N ARG A 26 38.61 -24.06 -34.29
CA ARG A 26 37.49 -23.92 -33.35
C ARG A 26 37.44 -25.07 -32.33
N LYS A 27 37.85 -26.26 -32.73
CA LYS A 27 37.97 -27.44 -31.85
C LYS A 27 39.26 -27.45 -31.02
N GLY A 28 40.18 -26.50 -31.25
CA GLY A 28 41.46 -26.42 -30.54
C GLY A 28 42.52 -27.43 -31.01
N GLU A 29 42.23 -28.19 -32.07
CA GLU A 29 43.15 -29.20 -32.64
C GLU A 29 44.28 -28.56 -33.47
N LEU A 30 44.05 -27.34 -33.97
CA LEU A 30 45.08 -26.45 -34.52
C LEU A 30 45.09 -25.18 -33.67
N ARG A 31 46.28 -24.66 -33.35
CA ARG A 31 46.45 -23.39 -32.63
C ARG A 31 46.65 -22.25 -33.61
N GLY A 32 45.99 -21.12 -33.35
CA GLY A 32 46.11 -19.90 -34.12
C GLY A 32 45.55 -18.72 -33.34
N HIS A 33 45.75 -17.50 -33.84
CA HIS A 33 45.25 -16.29 -33.22
C HIS A 33 44.47 -15.44 -34.23
N LYS A 34 43.55 -14.61 -33.73
CA LYS A 34 42.75 -13.70 -34.56
C LYS A 34 43.53 -12.40 -34.74
N ARG A 35 43.77 -12.00 -35.98
CA ARG A 35 44.32 -10.70 -36.35
C ARG A 35 43.22 -9.81 -36.91
N ALA A 36 43.15 -8.57 -36.44
CA ALA A 36 42.19 -7.60 -36.95
C ALA A 36 42.55 -7.18 -38.40
N TRP A 37 41.56 -7.21 -39.29
CA TRP A 37 41.63 -6.71 -40.67
C TRP A 37 40.39 -5.87 -40.94
N GLY A 38 40.52 -4.55 -40.77
CA GLY A 38 39.39 -3.62 -40.83
C GLY A 38 38.39 -3.88 -39.69
N SER A 39 37.09 -3.90 -39.99
CA SER A 39 36.03 -4.23 -39.02
C SER A 39 35.82 -5.74 -38.79
N ARG A 40 36.72 -6.59 -39.29
CA ARG A 40 36.61 -8.06 -39.18
C ARG A 40 37.91 -8.67 -38.64
N TYR A 41 37.82 -9.89 -38.14
CA TYR A 41 38.97 -10.67 -37.71
C TYR A 41 39.26 -11.80 -38.71
N VAL A 42 40.54 -12.01 -39.01
CA VAL A 42 41.02 -13.15 -39.80
C VAL A 42 41.91 -14.01 -38.91
N TRP A 43 41.78 -15.32 -39.04
CA TRP A 43 42.61 -16.27 -38.30
C TRP A 43 43.96 -16.45 -38.97
N GLU A 44 45.05 -16.34 -38.19
CA GLU A 44 46.39 -16.77 -38.57
C GLU A 44 46.72 -18.05 -37.79
N VAL A 45 47.12 -19.09 -38.51
CA VAL A 45 47.42 -20.43 -37.99
C VAL A 45 48.89 -20.51 -37.64
N SER A 46 49.20 -20.99 -36.43
CA SER A 46 50.59 -21.16 -36.02
C SER A 46 51.27 -22.26 -36.84
N GLN A 47 52.37 -21.94 -37.52
CA GLN A 47 53.09 -22.92 -38.33
C GLN A 47 53.69 -24.05 -37.49
N ALA A 48 54.05 -23.78 -36.23
CA ALA A 48 54.49 -24.81 -35.28
C ALA A 48 53.37 -25.83 -35.00
N SER A 49 52.15 -25.34 -34.75
CA SER A 49 50.99 -26.21 -34.53
C SER A 49 50.57 -26.96 -35.78
N LEU A 50 50.70 -26.35 -36.96
CA LEU A 50 50.44 -27.02 -38.24
C LEU A 50 51.43 -28.15 -38.50
N ASN A 51 52.73 -27.91 -38.26
CA ASN A 51 53.76 -28.92 -38.43
C ASN A 51 53.62 -30.05 -37.41
N GLU A 52 53.27 -29.74 -36.16
CA GLU A 52 52.94 -30.75 -35.14
C GLU A 52 51.74 -31.60 -35.58
N PHE A 53 50.66 -30.96 -36.02
CA PHE A 53 49.47 -31.64 -36.51
C PHE A 53 49.79 -32.56 -37.71
N VAL A 54 50.57 -32.08 -38.69
CA VAL A 54 51.00 -32.90 -39.85
C VAL A 54 51.95 -34.02 -39.43
N ALA A 55 52.82 -33.80 -38.44
CA ALA A 55 53.71 -34.83 -37.92
C ALA A 55 52.94 -35.93 -37.16
N THR A 56 51.90 -35.56 -36.41
CA THR A 56 51.08 -36.49 -35.63
C THR A 56 50.06 -37.24 -36.49
N PHE A 57 49.41 -36.56 -37.44
CA PHE A 57 48.27 -37.11 -38.18
C PHE A 57 48.49 -37.26 -39.69
N GLY A 58 49.60 -36.77 -40.24
CA GLY A 58 49.85 -36.75 -41.69
C GLY A 58 49.05 -35.68 -42.44
N ARG A 59 49.27 -35.59 -43.77
CA ARG A 59 48.41 -34.78 -44.65
C ARG A 59 47.07 -35.48 -44.88
N LEU A 60 45.98 -34.71 -44.81
CA LEU A 60 44.61 -35.22 -44.87
C LEU A 60 44.08 -35.39 -46.31
N GLU A 61 44.93 -35.85 -47.25
CA GLU A 61 44.64 -35.87 -48.69
C GLU A 61 43.38 -36.69 -49.05
N GLY A 62 42.26 -35.99 -49.25
CA GLY A 62 41.05 -36.54 -49.84
C GLY A 62 41.15 -36.61 -51.36
N HIS A 63 41.04 -37.81 -51.94
CA HIS A 63 41.10 -38.07 -53.37
C HIS A 63 40.21 -37.12 -54.20
N ARG A 64 40.84 -36.36 -55.12
CA ARG A 64 40.16 -35.66 -56.22
C ARG A 64 39.43 -36.66 -57.12
N ARG A 65 38.16 -36.39 -57.42
CA ARG A 65 37.36 -37.12 -58.43
C ARG A 65 38.06 -37.08 -59.79
N VAL A 66 38.24 -38.26 -60.38
CA VAL A 66 38.71 -38.50 -61.74
C VAL A 66 37.70 -37.94 -62.76
N VAL A 67 38.15 -37.01 -63.59
CA VAL A 67 37.48 -36.56 -64.81
C VAL A 67 37.66 -37.67 -65.87
N ARG A 68 36.56 -38.21 -66.40
CA ARG A 68 36.61 -39.13 -67.56
C ARG A 68 36.88 -38.32 -68.84
N PRO A 69 37.83 -38.73 -69.71
CA PRO A 69 38.02 -38.09 -71.01
C PRO A 69 36.94 -38.54 -72.02
N ASN A 70 36.50 -37.61 -72.86
CA ASN A 70 35.70 -37.91 -74.06
C ASN A 70 36.55 -38.72 -75.06
N PRO A 71 36.01 -39.80 -75.67
CA PRO A 71 36.65 -40.42 -76.83
C PRO A 71 36.37 -39.62 -78.12
N PRO A 72 37.25 -39.72 -79.14
CA PRO A 72 37.17 -38.93 -80.38
C PRO A 72 36.12 -39.49 -81.36
N PRO A 73 35.69 -38.70 -82.36
CA PRO A 73 34.72 -39.14 -83.36
C PRO A 73 35.39 -40.06 -84.39
N VAL A 74 34.72 -41.17 -84.70
CA VAL A 74 35.04 -42.07 -85.82
C VAL A 74 33.82 -42.10 -86.75
N GLU A 75 34.04 -41.75 -88.01
CA GLU A 75 33.10 -41.92 -89.12
C GLU A 75 32.83 -43.42 -89.37
N VAL A 76 31.57 -43.80 -89.54
CA VAL A 76 31.20 -45.06 -90.18
C VAL A 76 29.91 -44.87 -90.99
N GLU A 77 29.96 -45.28 -92.25
CA GLU A 77 28.86 -45.43 -93.22
C GLU A 77 27.77 -46.44 -92.81
N PRO A 78 26.59 -46.47 -93.47
CA PRO A 78 25.37 -46.99 -92.88
C PRO A 78 24.98 -48.45 -93.24
N ALA A 79 23.99 -48.93 -92.46
CA ALA A 79 23.00 -50.01 -92.69
C ALA A 79 23.32 -51.41 -92.13
N PRO A 80 22.31 -52.28 -91.84
CA PRO A 80 20.86 -52.12 -92.01
C PRO A 80 19.99 -52.44 -90.76
N THR A 81 18.72 -52.11 -90.92
CA THR A 81 17.52 -52.30 -90.08
C THR A 81 17.31 -53.72 -89.53
N GLN A 82 16.99 -53.83 -88.23
CA GLN A 82 16.15 -54.91 -87.69
C GLN A 82 15.16 -54.38 -86.65
N THR A 83 13.88 -54.47 -86.99
CA THR A 83 12.71 -54.32 -86.12
C THR A 83 12.59 -55.50 -85.17
N LEU A 84 12.47 -55.29 -83.85
CA LEU A 84 11.93 -56.29 -82.92
C LEU A 84 11.04 -55.67 -81.82
N ALA A 85 9.94 -56.39 -81.59
CA ALA A 85 8.71 -56.11 -80.85
C ALA A 85 8.76 -55.44 -79.46
N VAL A 86 7.73 -54.62 -79.20
CA VAL A 86 7.35 -54.07 -77.89
C VAL A 86 6.52 -55.10 -77.10
N VAL A 87 6.91 -55.39 -75.85
CA VAL A 87 6.08 -56.06 -74.84
C VAL A 87 5.51 -55.00 -73.89
N PRO A 88 4.21 -55.02 -73.53
CA PRO A 88 3.65 -54.03 -72.62
C PRO A 88 4.04 -54.35 -71.17
N SER A 89 4.69 -53.40 -70.48
CA SER A 89 4.92 -53.50 -69.04
C SER A 89 3.65 -53.09 -68.28
N LYS A 90 3.15 -54.00 -67.43
CA LYS A 90 2.05 -53.74 -66.49
C LYS A 90 2.37 -52.50 -65.63
N GLN A 91 1.59 -51.44 -65.79
CA GLN A 91 1.65 -50.27 -64.92
C GLN A 91 1.14 -50.66 -63.52
N ARG A 92 2.04 -50.69 -62.53
CA ARG A 92 1.65 -50.72 -61.11
C ARG A 92 1.03 -49.38 -60.71
N PRO A 93 -0.01 -49.36 -59.86
CA PRO A 93 -0.68 -48.13 -59.45
C PRO A 93 0.29 -47.16 -58.73
N TRP A 94 0.03 -45.86 -58.89
CA TRP A 94 0.98 -44.78 -58.62
C TRP A 94 1.46 -44.68 -57.15
N PHE A 95 0.68 -45.19 -56.19
CA PHE A 95 1.01 -45.20 -54.76
C PHE A 95 2.11 -46.21 -54.36
N LEU A 96 2.48 -47.17 -55.24
CA LEU A 96 3.53 -48.18 -54.96
C LEU A 96 4.95 -47.77 -55.40
N ARG A 97 5.13 -46.58 -56.00
CA ARG A 97 6.45 -46.06 -56.40
C ARG A 97 7.16 -45.41 -55.20
N PRO A 98 8.50 -45.43 -55.09
CA PRO A 98 9.23 -44.80 -53.98
C PRO A 98 8.90 -43.32 -53.79
N ARG A 99 8.64 -42.58 -54.88
CA ARG A 99 8.14 -41.20 -54.84
C ARG A 99 6.69 -41.07 -54.34
N GLY A 100 5.84 -42.07 -54.63
CA GLY A 100 4.45 -42.15 -54.16
C GLY A 100 4.35 -42.52 -52.67
N ARG A 101 5.24 -43.39 -52.18
CA ARG A 101 5.37 -43.70 -50.74
C ARG A 101 5.79 -42.47 -49.92
N ALA A 102 6.72 -41.67 -50.44
CA ALA A 102 7.09 -40.41 -49.80
C ALA A 102 5.93 -39.40 -49.77
N THR A 103 5.13 -39.31 -50.83
CA THR A 103 3.94 -38.42 -50.84
C THR A 103 2.87 -38.91 -49.87
N VAL A 104 2.64 -40.23 -49.80
CA VAL A 104 1.71 -40.84 -48.85
C VAL A 104 2.18 -40.64 -47.41
N VAL A 105 3.49 -40.74 -47.12
CA VAL A 105 4.05 -40.44 -45.79
C VAL A 105 3.98 -38.96 -45.44
N VAL A 106 4.28 -38.04 -46.37
CA VAL A 106 4.15 -36.59 -46.13
C VAL A 106 2.70 -36.18 -45.94
N VAL A 107 1.74 -36.82 -46.62
CA VAL A 107 0.31 -36.53 -46.45
C VAL A 107 -0.25 -37.18 -45.18
N LEU A 108 0.03 -38.46 -44.94
CA LEU A 108 -0.47 -39.18 -43.75
C LEU A 108 0.20 -38.77 -42.45
N LEU A 109 1.47 -38.37 -42.48
CA LEU A 109 2.21 -37.94 -41.29
C LEU A 109 2.30 -36.42 -41.21
N GLY A 110 2.63 -35.75 -42.31
CA GLY A 110 2.88 -34.31 -42.32
C GLY A 110 1.64 -33.45 -42.13
N ILE A 111 0.46 -33.82 -42.67
CA ILE A 111 -0.78 -33.09 -42.39
C ILE A 111 -1.14 -33.18 -40.90
N PRO A 112 -1.21 -34.36 -40.26
CA PRO A 112 -1.49 -34.41 -38.82
C PRO A 112 -0.39 -33.77 -37.98
N LEU A 113 0.88 -33.79 -38.38
CA LEU A 113 1.95 -33.09 -37.65
C LEU A 113 1.82 -31.57 -37.76
N LEU A 114 1.41 -31.06 -38.92
CA LEU A 114 1.13 -29.64 -39.14
C LEU A 114 -0.15 -29.21 -38.42
N VAL A 115 -1.21 -30.02 -38.42
CA VAL A 115 -2.40 -29.79 -37.61
C VAL A 115 -2.04 -29.79 -36.13
N ALA A 116 -1.25 -30.76 -35.65
CA ALA A 116 -0.78 -30.81 -34.27
C ALA A 116 0.06 -29.57 -33.91
N PHE A 117 0.91 -29.11 -34.82
CA PHE A 117 1.69 -27.87 -34.67
C PHE A 117 0.80 -26.63 -34.53
N PHE A 118 -0.22 -26.46 -35.39
CA PHE A 118 -1.16 -25.35 -35.28
C PHE A 118 -2.04 -25.44 -34.02
N VAL A 119 -2.52 -26.64 -33.68
CA VAL A 119 -3.31 -26.87 -32.46
C VAL A 119 -2.46 -26.55 -31.22
N ALA A 120 -1.21 -26.98 -31.16
CA ALA A 120 -0.30 -26.69 -30.06
C ALA A 120 -0.04 -25.18 -29.89
N ARG A 121 -0.16 -24.38 -30.96
CA ARG A 121 0.05 -22.92 -30.94
C ARG A 121 -1.19 -22.06 -30.71
N ILE A 122 -2.39 -22.60 -30.90
CA ILE A 122 -3.64 -21.84 -30.79
C ILE A 122 -4.43 -22.28 -29.57
N LEU A 123 -4.42 -23.58 -29.26
CA LEU A 123 -5.25 -24.15 -28.21
C LEU A 123 -4.87 -23.67 -26.80
N PRO A 124 -3.58 -23.54 -26.40
CA PRO A 124 -3.23 -23.04 -25.08
C PRO A 124 -3.80 -21.64 -24.81
N GLY A 125 -3.63 -20.72 -25.76
CA GLY A 125 -4.20 -19.37 -25.66
C GLY A 125 -5.73 -19.40 -25.61
N ALA A 126 -6.38 -20.16 -26.49
CA ALA A 126 -7.83 -20.29 -26.50
C ALA A 126 -8.39 -20.82 -25.16
N LEU A 127 -7.73 -21.82 -24.56
CA LEU A 127 -8.12 -22.37 -23.26
C LEU A 127 -7.88 -21.41 -22.10
N TRP A 128 -6.85 -20.55 -22.19
CA TRP A 128 -6.61 -19.51 -21.19
C TRP A 128 -7.67 -18.39 -21.26
N PHE A 129 -8.01 -17.92 -22.46
CA PHE A 129 -9.12 -16.96 -22.61
C PHE A 129 -10.47 -17.56 -22.20
N ASP A 130 -10.69 -18.86 -22.41
CA ASP A 130 -11.90 -19.58 -21.95
C ASP A 130 -11.95 -19.69 -20.42
N GLU A 131 -10.80 -19.87 -19.75
CA GLU A 131 -10.68 -19.88 -18.28
C GLU A 131 -11.14 -18.56 -17.66
N LEU A 132 -10.85 -17.44 -18.32
CA LEU A 132 -11.31 -16.10 -17.95
C LEU A 132 -12.75 -15.78 -18.36
N GLY A 133 -13.44 -16.68 -19.08
CA GLY A 133 -14.75 -16.41 -19.68
C GLY A 133 -14.70 -15.42 -20.85
N GLN A 134 -13.51 -15.12 -21.39
CA GLN A 134 -13.25 -14.13 -22.45
C GLN A 134 -12.87 -14.77 -23.79
N LEU A 135 -13.37 -15.98 -24.08
CA LEU A 135 -13.13 -16.68 -25.35
C LEU A 135 -13.54 -15.85 -26.59
N ASP A 136 -14.52 -14.97 -26.44
CA ASP A 136 -14.97 -14.09 -27.51
C ASP A 136 -13.90 -13.05 -27.89
N VAL A 137 -13.11 -12.54 -26.94
CA VAL A 137 -11.97 -11.64 -27.21
C VAL A 137 -10.96 -12.36 -28.10
N PHE A 138 -10.56 -13.58 -27.71
CA PHE A 138 -9.64 -14.40 -28.48
C PHE A 138 -10.15 -14.65 -29.91
N ARG A 139 -11.42 -15.06 -30.05
CA ARG A 139 -12.05 -15.29 -31.36
C ARG A 139 -12.05 -14.04 -32.23
N ARG A 140 -12.39 -12.88 -31.66
CA ARG A 140 -12.41 -11.61 -32.38
C ARG A 140 -11.02 -11.21 -32.85
N VAL A 141 -10.02 -11.29 -31.98
CA VAL A 141 -8.62 -10.99 -32.32
C VAL A 141 -8.11 -11.92 -33.44
N VAL A 142 -8.29 -13.24 -33.30
CA VAL A 142 -7.87 -14.21 -34.31
C VAL A 142 -8.63 -14.02 -35.62
N SER A 143 -9.94 -13.74 -35.56
CA SER A 143 -10.74 -13.46 -36.76
C SER A 143 -10.30 -12.18 -37.46
N ALA A 144 -9.97 -11.12 -36.71
CA ALA A 144 -9.48 -9.86 -37.27
C ALA A 144 -8.14 -10.05 -37.98
N LYS A 145 -7.23 -10.82 -37.36
CA LYS A 145 -5.96 -11.21 -37.99
C LYS A 145 -6.17 -12.01 -39.25
N ALA A 146 -7.00 -13.05 -39.19
CA ALA A 146 -7.29 -13.91 -40.34
C ALA A 146 -7.96 -13.13 -41.48
N ASP A 147 -8.92 -12.24 -41.15
CA ASP A 147 -9.60 -11.39 -42.11
C ASP A 147 -8.64 -10.41 -42.79
N PHE A 148 -7.80 -9.74 -42.02
CA PHE A 148 -6.83 -8.79 -42.56
C PHE A 148 -5.76 -9.51 -43.40
N HIS A 149 -5.23 -10.62 -42.90
CA HIS A 149 -4.30 -11.48 -43.62
C HIS A 149 -4.90 -11.97 -44.94
N ALA A 150 -6.14 -12.46 -44.93
CA ALA A 150 -6.83 -12.91 -46.13
C ALA A 150 -7.04 -11.77 -47.15
N GLN A 151 -7.43 -10.58 -46.69
CA GLN A 151 -7.61 -9.41 -47.56
C GLN A 151 -6.29 -8.99 -48.24
N VAL A 152 -5.19 -8.98 -47.51
CA VAL A 152 -3.86 -8.66 -48.07
C VAL A 152 -3.36 -9.78 -48.99
N LEU A 153 -3.48 -11.04 -48.57
CA LEU A 153 -3.11 -12.21 -49.37
C LEU A 153 -3.83 -12.20 -50.72
N VAL A 154 -5.16 -12.05 -50.72
CA VAL A 154 -5.97 -12.06 -51.94
C VAL A 154 -5.61 -10.86 -52.82
N THR A 155 -5.55 -9.66 -52.26
CA THR A 155 -5.20 -8.45 -53.02
C THR A 155 -3.82 -8.57 -53.67
N ALA A 156 -2.80 -8.95 -52.90
CA ALA A 156 -1.43 -9.07 -53.39
C ALA A 156 -1.28 -10.22 -54.42
N ALA A 157 -1.90 -11.38 -54.17
CA ALA A 157 -1.87 -12.50 -55.10
C ALA A 157 -2.59 -12.17 -56.41
N VAL A 158 -3.72 -11.44 -56.38
CA VAL A 158 -4.41 -10.98 -57.58
C VAL A 158 -3.54 -9.99 -58.36
N VAL A 159 -2.96 -9.00 -57.69
CA VAL A 159 -2.10 -8.00 -58.34
C VAL A 159 -0.88 -8.67 -58.98
N VAL A 160 -0.14 -9.50 -58.25
CA VAL A 160 1.04 -10.19 -58.78
C VAL A 160 0.65 -11.19 -59.87
N GLY A 161 -0.40 -11.98 -59.66
CA GLY A 161 -0.88 -13.00 -60.59
C GLY A 161 -1.35 -12.43 -61.92
N VAL A 162 -2.16 -11.36 -61.90
CA VAL A 162 -2.61 -10.67 -63.13
C VAL A 162 -1.41 -10.09 -63.88
N ASN A 163 -0.48 -9.44 -63.18
CA ASN A 163 0.71 -8.86 -63.82
C ASN A 163 1.65 -9.92 -64.40
N LEU A 164 1.89 -11.03 -63.70
CA LEU A 164 2.65 -12.16 -64.23
C LEU A 164 1.96 -12.81 -65.42
N ALA A 165 0.64 -12.99 -65.37
CA ALA A 165 -0.15 -13.56 -66.47
C ALA A 165 -0.05 -12.70 -67.73
N VAL A 166 -0.11 -11.37 -67.59
CA VAL A 166 0.09 -10.41 -68.69
C VAL A 166 1.53 -10.47 -69.21
N ALA A 167 2.54 -10.47 -68.35
CA ALA A 167 3.95 -10.51 -68.74
C ALA A 167 4.36 -11.82 -69.41
N LEU A 168 3.76 -12.95 -69.02
CA LEU A 168 4.01 -14.27 -69.58
C LEU A 168 3.10 -14.60 -70.78
N ARG A 169 2.16 -13.72 -71.16
CA ARG A 169 1.22 -13.95 -72.26
C ARG A 169 1.96 -14.39 -73.54
N GLY A 170 1.45 -15.43 -74.19
CA GLY A 170 2.03 -16.02 -75.40
C GLY A 170 3.27 -16.91 -75.17
N THR A 171 3.61 -17.27 -73.93
CA THR A 171 4.66 -18.27 -73.63
C THR A 171 4.08 -19.68 -73.50
N ARG A 172 4.93 -20.70 -73.70
CA ARG A 172 4.56 -22.11 -73.43
C ARG A 172 4.28 -22.39 -71.94
N LEU A 173 4.76 -21.55 -71.02
CA LEU A 173 4.49 -21.68 -69.59
C LEU A 173 2.99 -21.55 -69.27
N LEU A 174 2.34 -20.48 -69.71
CA LEU A 174 0.89 -20.29 -69.51
C LEU A 174 0.03 -21.23 -70.36
N ALA A 175 0.55 -21.73 -71.49
CA ALA A 175 -0.16 -22.70 -72.32
C ALA A 175 -0.18 -24.11 -71.71
N SER A 176 0.67 -24.37 -70.72
CA SER A 176 0.74 -25.63 -70.00
C SER A 176 0.04 -25.52 -68.65
N ILE A 177 -0.78 -26.51 -68.28
CA ILE A 177 -1.42 -26.58 -66.95
C ILE A 177 -0.38 -26.43 -65.81
N PRO A 178 0.79 -27.11 -65.84
CA PRO A 178 1.79 -26.97 -64.78
C PRO A 178 2.37 -25.55 -64.65
N GLY A 179 2.58 -24.85 -65.77
CA GLY A 179 3.11 -23.49 -65.73
C GLY A 179 2.09 -22.45 -65.27
N ALA A 180 0.80 -22.62 -65.62
CA ALA A 180 -0.28 -21.80 -65.07
C ALA A 180 -0.42 -21.98 -63.55
N ILE A 181 -0.36 -23.23 -63.06
CA ILE A 181 -0.33 -23.54 -61.62
C ILE A 181 0.90 -22.91 -60.96
N GLY A 182 2.08 -22.96 -61.60
CA GLY A 182 3.30 -22.32 -61.09
C GLY A 182 3.18 -20.80 -60.91
N VAL A 183 2.46 -20.10 -61.79
CA VAL A 183 2.21 -18.65 -61.65
C VAL A 183 1.26 -18.36 -60.50
N VAL A 184 0.19 -19.15 -60.36
CA VAL A 184 -0.76 -19.01 -59.24
C VAL A 184 -0.04 -19.28 -57.91
N LEU A 185 0.77 -20.33 -57.83
CA LEU A 185 1.58 -20.63 -56.65
C LEU A 185 2.57 -19.50 -56.32
N ALA A 186 3.28 -18.96 -57.32
CA ALA A 186 4.18 -17.83 -57.10
C ALA A 186 3.42 -16.60 -56.57
N ALA A 187 2.26 -16.30 -57.12
CA ALA A 187 1.41 -15.19 -56.67
C ALA A 187 0.88 -15.41 -55.24
N LEU A 188 0.46 -16.62 -54.88
CA LEU A 188 0.04 -16.96 -53.52
C LEU A 188 1.20 -16.90 -52.52
N VAL A 189 2.39 -17.39 -52.89
CA VAL A 189 3.59 -17.31 -52.03
C VAL A 189 3.98 -15.84 -51.80
N THR A 190 4.03 -15.01 -52.85
CA THR A 190 4.28 -13.57 -52.68
C THR A 190 3.17 -12.93 -51.85
N GLY A 191 1.90 -13.23 -52.13
CA GLY A 191 0.78 -12.71 -51.37
C GLY A 191 0.85 -13.06 -49.88
N ASN A 192 1.28 -14.28 -49.54
CA ASN A 192 1.48 -14.71 -48.16
C ASN A 192 2.63 -13.94 -47.49
N ILE A 193 3.73 -13.64 -48.21
CA ILE A 193 4.82 -12.81 -47.67
C ILE A 193 4.30 -11.41 -47.29
N PHE A 194 3.49 -10.79 -48.17
CA PHE A 194 2.88 -9.49 -47.89
C PHE A 194 1.85 -9.55 -46.76
N ALA A 195 1.04 -10.61 -46.70
CA ALA A 195 0.05 -10.80 -45.65
C ALA A 195 0.72 -11.02 -44.29
N SER A 196 1.76 -11.86 -44.23
CA SER A 196 2.56 -12.06 -43.01
C SER A 196 3.27 -10.79 -42.54
N ALA A 197 3.64 -9.88 -43.46
CA ALA A 197 4.27 -8.62 -43.10
C ALA A 197 3.34 -7.66 -42.34
N VAL A 198 2.01 -7.87 -42.40
CA VAL A 198 1.02 -7.00 -41.74
C VAL A 198 0.32 -7.64 -40.54
N ASP A 199 0.66 -8.89 -40.18
CA ASP A 199 -0.01 -9.62 -39.10
C ASP A 199 0.10 -8.93 -37.72
N GLY A 200 1.14 -8.10 -37.53
CA GLY A 200 1.31 -7.27 -36.34
C GLY A 200 0.41 -6.03 -36.28
N GLN A 201 -0.17 -5.60 -37.41
CA GLN A 201 -0.91 -4.33 -37.55
C GLN A 201 -2.42 -4.49 -37.33
N TRP A 202 -2.85 -5.55 -36.66
CA TRP A 202 -4.26 -5.88 -36.47
C TRP A 202 -5.01 -4.84 -35.60
N GLN A 203 -4.33 -4.20 -34.65
CA GLN A 203 -4.92 -3.14 -33.81
C GLN A 203 -5.29 -1.93 -34.66
N ASN A 204 -4.37 -1.46 -35.51
CA ASN A 204 -4.59 -0.37 -36.47
C ASN A 204 -5.74 -0.70 -37.44
N TYR A 205 -5.85 -1.95 -37.88
CA TYR A 205 -6.97 -2.40 -38.72
C TYR A 205 -8.33 -2.31 -38.00
N LEU A 206 -8.42 -2.75 -36.75
CA LEU A 206 -9.65 -2.71 -35.97
C LEU A 206 -10.05 -1.29 -35.60
N LEU A 207 -9.11 -0.48 -35.12
CA LEU A 207 -9.32 0.93 -34.79
C LEU A 207 -9.79 1.74 -36.00
N TRP A 208 -9.22 1.49 -37.18
CA TRP A 208 -9.69 2.14 -38.41
C TRP A 208 -11.16 1.79 -38.76
N ARG A 209 -11.58 0.55 -38.48
CA ARG A 209 -12.94 0.07 -38.74
C ARG A 209 -13.96 0.56 -37.72
N HIS A 210 -13.54 0.79 -36.47
CA HIS A 210 -14.34 1.24 -35.33
C HIS A 210 -13.97 2.66 -34.86
N ARG A 211 -13.53 3.51 -35.80
CA ARG A 211 -13.08 4.88 -35.49
C ARG A 211 -14.17 5.72 -34.83
N GLN A 212 -13.77 6.49 -33.82
CA GLN A 212 -14.64 7.43 -33.11
C GLN A 212 -14.24 8.89 -33.37
N PRO A 213 -15.16 9.85 -33.28
CA PRO A 213 -14.81 11.27 -33.32
C PRO A 213 -14.28 11.75 -31.96
N PHE A 214 -13.27 12.61 -31.98
CA PHE A 214 -12.79 13.31 -30.78
C PHE A 214 -13.53 14.62 -30.51
N GLY A 215 -14.13 15.22 -31.56
CA GLY A 215 -14.80 16.52 -31.47
C GLY A 215 -13.85 17.72 -31.61
N THR A 216 -12.56 17.48 -31.84
CA THR A 216 -11.52 18.51 -32.00
C THR A 216 -11.00 18.46 -33.44
N VAL A 217 -11.05 19.59 -34.15
CA VAL A 217 -10.64 19.68 -35.57
C VAL A 217 -9.26 20.33 -35.68
N ASP A 218 -8.37 19.67 -36.41
CA ASP A 218 -7.06 20.20 -36.78
C ASP A 218 -7.18 21.43 -37.72
N PRO A 219 -6.56 22.58 -37.37
CA PRO A 219 -6.55 23.79 -38.20
C PRO A 219 -5.93 23.62 -39.60
N LEU A 220 -4.94 22.74 -39.78
CA LEU A 220 -4.18 22.64 -41.04
C LEU A 220 -4.89 21.76 -42.09
N SER A 221 -5.43 20.62 -41.68
CA SER A 221 -6.08 19.65 -42.55
C SER A 221 -7.61 19.73 -42.55
N GLY A 222 -8.21 20.39 -41.54
CA GLY A 222 -9.65 20.47 -41.36
C GLY A 222 -10.29 19.12 -41.02
N ARG A 223 -9.54 18.20 -40.41
CA ARG A 223 -10.01 16.87 -40.00
C ARG A 223 -10.07 16.75 -38.49
N ASP A 224 -10.99 15.92 -38.02
CA ASP A 224 -11.09 15.58 -36.60
C ASP A 224 -9.82 14.84 -36.12
N ALA A 225 -9.43 15.03 -34.86
CA ALA A 225 -8.28 14.35 -34.25
C ALA A 225 -8.38 12.81 -34.35
N GLY A 226 -9.60 12.25 -34.38
CA GLY A 226 -9.84 10.82 -34.61
C GLY A 226 -9.37 10.32 -35.97
N PHE A 227 -9.22 11.18 -36.99
CA PHE A 227 -8.56 10.79 -38.24
C PHE A 227 -7.09 10.44 -37.99
N PHE A 228 -6.39 11.22 -37.19
CA PHE A 228 -4.96 11.05 -36.92
C PHE A 228 -4.70 9.87 -35.98
N VAL A 229 -5.57 9.68 -34.97
CA VAL A 229 -5.46 8.57 -34.02
C VAL A 229 -5.87 7.23 -34.65
N PHE A 230 -7.00 7.17 -35.36
CA PHE A 230 -7.57 5.88 -35.81
C PHE A 230 -7.28 5.53 -37.27
N SER A 231 -7.20 6.52 -38.17
CA SER A 231 -7.20 6.26 -39.63
C SER A 231 -5.84 6.47 -40.29
N LEU A 232 -5.09 7.48 -39.87
CA LEU A 232 -3.81 7.84 -40.48
C LEU A 232 -2.77 6.72 -40.37
N PRO A 233 -2.55 6.07 -39.21
CA PRO A 233 -1.59 4.96 -39.08
C PRO A 233 -1.91 3.83 -40.06
N PHE A 234 -3.19 3.42 -40.12
CA PHE A 234 -3.64 2.39 -41.07
C PHE A 234 -3.42 2.81 -42.54
N TYR A 235 -3.71 4.06 -42.90
CA TYR A 235 -3.47 4.54 -44.27
C TYR A 235 -1.99 4.61 -44.65
N LEU A 236 -1.11 4.91 -43.70
CA LEU A 236 0.34 4.88 -43.93
C LEU A 236 0.83 3.46 -44.19
N GLU A 237 0.37 2.49 -43.41
CA GLU A 237 0.68 1.06 -43.60
C GLU A 237 0.17 0.53 -44.94
N VAL A 238 -1.09 0.81 -45.29
CA VAL A 238 -1.66 0.44 -46.60
C VAL A 238 -0.86 1.06 -47.74
N CYS A 239 -0.45 2.33 -47.60
CA CYS A 239 0.35 3.00 -48.60
C CYS A 239 1.74 2.37 -48.75
N ALA A 240 2.42 2.05 -47.64
CA ALA A 240 3.72 1.40 -47.65
C ALA A 240 3.65 0.01 -48.30
N LEU A 241 2.63 -0.78 -47.94
CA LEU A 241 2.33 -2.08 -48.53
C LEU A 241 2.15 -2.00 -50.05
N LEU A 242 1.35 -1.04 -50.54
CA LEU A 242 1.10 -0.85 -51.96
C LEU A 242 2.36 -0.44 -52.73
N LEU A 243 3.21 0.42 -52.16
CA LEU A 243 4.49 0.81 -52.77
C LEU A 243 5.42 -0.41 -52.92
N TRP A 244 5.57 -1.21 -51.86
CA TRP A 244 6.36 -2.44 -51.91
C TRP A 244 5.77 -3.47 -52.87
N LEU A 245 4.45 -3.65 -52.88
CA LEU A 245 3.75 -4.57 -53.78
C LEU A 245 3.98 -4.18 -55.24
N LEU A 246 3.88 -2.89 -55.57
CA LEU A 246 4.14 -2.38 -56.92
C LEU A 246 5.63 -2.50 -57.29
N ALA A 247 6.55 -2.25 -56.37
CA ALA A 247 7.98 -2.41 -56.59
C ALA A 247 8.36 -3.87 -56.88
N VAL A 248 7.89 -4.82 -56.07
CA VAL A 248 8.11 -6.26 -56.25
C VAL A 248 7.45 -6.74 -57.55
N THR A 249 6.21 -6.33 -57.82
CA THR A 249 5.50 -6.68 -59.06
C THR A 249 6.25 -6.16 -60.29
N THR A 250 6.76 -4.92 -60.23
CA THR A 250 7.60 -4.35 -61.30
C THR A 250 8.88 -5.16 -61.47
N GLY A 251 9.54 -5.55 -60.37
CA GLY A 251 10.70 -6.43 -60.37
C GLY A 251 10.43 -7.77 -61.07
N TYR A 252 9.30 -8.43 -60.77
CA TYR A 252 8.88 -9.66 -61.45
C TYR A 252 8.68 -9.45 -62.95
N VAL A 253 7.98 -8.39 -63.35
CA VAL A 253 7.73 -8.09 -64.77
C VAL A 253 9.05 -7.82 -65.51
N VAL A 254 9.98 -7.08 -64.91
CA VAL A 254 11.32 -6.82 -65.46
C VAL A 254 12.12 -8.12 -65.58
N LEU A 255 12.10 -8.97 -64.56
CA LEU A 255 12.77 -10.27 -64.55
C LEU A 255 12.23 -11.19 -65.66
N VAL A 256 10.90 -11.26 -65.83
CA VAL A 256 10.27 -12.02 -66.91
C VAL A 256 10.66 -11.44 -68.28
N ALA A 257 10.65 -10.12 -68.45
CA ALA A 257 11.06 -9.48 -69.70
C ALA A 257 12.54 -9.75 -70.02
N ARG A 258 13.41 -9.78 -69.00
CA ARG A 258 14.83 -10.14 -69.11
C ARG A 258 15.01 -11.61 -69.50
N ALA A 259 14.31 -12.52 -68.81
CA ALA A 259 14.35 -13.96 -69.08
C ALA A 259 13.82 -14.31 -70.49
N ARG A 260 12.82 -13.59 -71.00
CA ARG A 260 12.31 -13.72 -72.37
C ARG A 260 13.23 -13.12 -73.44
N GLY A 261 14.35 -12.51 -73.05
CA GLY A 261 15.23 -11.76 -73.96
C GLY A 261 14.59 -10.53 -74.59
N GLN A 262 13.43 -10.10 -74.07
CA GLN A 262 12.68 -8.92 -74.52
C GLN A 262 13.31 -7.62 -74.00
N LEU A 263 14.02 -7.70 -72.88
CA LEU A 263 14.85 -6.61 -72.35
C LEU A 263 16.32 -6.84 -72.77
N ARG A 264 16.75 -6.17 -73.83
CA ARG A 264 18.17 -6.10 -74.24
C ARG A 264 18.75 -4.78 -73.77
N LEU A 265 19.81 -4.81 -72.96
CA LEU A 265 20.47 -3.61 -72.42
C LEU A 265 21.41 -2.94 -73.44
N ARG A 266 21.97 -3.72 -74.38
CA ARG A 266 22.84 -3.21 -75.45
C ARG A 266 22.54 -3.89 -76.80
N PRO A 267 22.00 -3.16 -77.80
CA PRO A 267 21.38 -1.83 -77.68
C PRO A 267 20.08 -1.91 -76.86
N PHE A 268 19.76 -0.84 -76.12
CA PHE A 268 18.53 -0.76 -75.33
C PHE A 268 17.29 -0.87 -76.22
N ARG A 269 16.59 -2.00 -76.16
CA ARG A 269 15.34 -2.24 -76.90
C ARG A 269 14.33 -2.94 -76.00
N LEU A 270 13.14 -2.36 -75.94
CA LEU A 270 11.96 -2.86 -75.23
C LEU A 270 10.81 -2.98 -76.24
N PRO A 271 10.09 -4.11 -76.32
CA PRO A 271 8.90 -4.22 -77.16
C PRO A 271 7.75 -3.36 -76.61
N PHE A 272 6.86 -2.90 -77.51
CA PHE A 272 5.76 -1.98 -77.17
C PHE A 272 4.87 -2.53 -76.04
N ALA A 273 4.56 -3.83 -76.03
CA ALA A 273 3.76 -4.45 -74.98
C ALA A 273 4.39 -4.31 -73.59
N VAL A 274 5.70 -4.52 -73.46
CA VAL A 274 6.42 -4.37 -72.18
C VAL A 274 6.56 -2.90 -71.80
N GLN A 275 6.70 -2.00 -72.78
CA GLN A 275 6.70 -0.54 -72.52
C GLN A 275 5.36 -0.07 -71.94
N VAL A 276 4.23 -0.51 -72.51
CA VAL A 276 2.89 -0.16 -71.99
C VAL A 276 2.68 -0.75 -70.61
N HIS A 277 3.07 -2.01 -70.38
CA HIS A 277 2.90 -2.65 -69.08
C HIS A 277 3.72 -1.97 -67.98
N LEU A 278 5.00 -1.69 -68.23
CA LEU A 278 5.84 -0.95 -67.28
C LEU A 278 5.35 0.50 -67.09
N ALA A 279 4.80 1.13 -68.12
CA ALA A 279 4.21 2.46 -68.01
C ALA A 279 2.95 2.48 -67.14
N VAL A 280 2.10 1.45 -67.24
CA VAL A 280 0.92 1.28 -66.38
C VAL A 280 1.31 1.05 -64.92
N LEU A 281 2.32 0.21 -64.66
CA LEU A 281 2.86 -0.01 -63.32
C LEU A 281 3.50 1.26 -62.75
N ALA A 282 4.27 2.00 -63.56
CA ALA A 282 4.84 3.29 -63.15
C ALA A 282 3.75 4.33 -62.85
N ALA A 283 2.67 4.37 -63.63
CA ALA A 283 1.53 5.25 -63.36
C ALA A 283 0.82 4.90 -62.04
N MET A 284 0.58 3.60 -61.78
CA MET A 284 0.04 3.15 -60.49
C MET A 284 0.96 3.51 -59.32
N LEU A 285 2.28 3.31 -59.48
CA LEU A 285 3.27 3.70 -58.47
C LEU A 285 3.18 5.20 -58.16
N LEU A 286 3.12 6.04 -59.19
CA LEU A 286 3.01 7.49 -59.04
C LEU A 286 1.67 7.93 -58.42
N LEU A 287 0.57 7.20 -58.63
CA LEU A 287 -0.70 7.44 -57.95
C LEU A 287 -0.59 7.14 -56.45
N VAL A 288 0.06 6.03 -56.08
CA VAL A 288 0.30 5.70 -54.67
C VAL A 288 1.27 6.70 -54.04
N VAL A 289 2.31 7.14 -54.75
CA VAL A 289 3.22 8.22 -54.30
C VAL A 289 2.45 9.54 -54.12
N SER A 290 1.54 9.89 -55.05
CA SER A 290 0.67 11.07 -54.92
C SER A 290 -0.19 10.99 -53.66
N TRP A 291 -0.75 9.80 -53.35
CA TRP A 291 -1.48 9.57 -52.11
C TRP A 291 -0.56 9.66 -50.88
N ARG A 292 0.63 9.05 -50.91
CA ARG A 292 1.63 9.14 -49.84
C ARG A 292 1.95 10.59 -49.51
N LEU A 293 2.27 11.42 -50.50
CA LEU A 293 2.57 12.84 -50.32
C LEU A 293 1.41 13.62 -49.67
N ARG A 294 0.17 13.19 -49.91
CA ARG A 294 -1.02 13.77 -49.29
C ARG A 294 -1.17 13.34 -47.82
N LEU A 295 -0.72 12.13 -47.47
CA LEU A 295 -0.63 11.65 -46.08
C LEU A 295 0.56 12.31 -45.35
N GLU A 296 1.71 12.49 -46.00
CA GLU A 296 2.87 13.24 -45.47
C GLU A 296 2.48 14.66 -45.05
N ARG A 297 1.61 15.33 -45.80
CA ARG A 297 1.08 16.65 -45.39
C ARG A 297 0.32 16.58 -44.05
N CYS A 298 -0.30 15.44 -43.73
CA CYS A 298 -0.99 15.24 -42.46
C CYS A 298 -0.03 14.85 -41.35
N LEU A 299 1.18 14.37 -41.67
CA LEU A 299 2.20 14.08 -40.67
C LEU A 299 2.83 15.36 -40.09
N LEU A 300 2.80 16.48 -40.82
CA LEU A 300 3.34 17.77 -40.36
C LEU A 300 2.79 18.20 -38.99
N VAL A 301 1.54 17.87 -38.67
CA VAL A 301 0.94 18.23 -37.37
C VAL A 301 1.35 17.28 -36.24
N LEU A 302 2.05 16.18 -36.55
CA LEU A 302 2.56 15.21 -35.59
C LEU A 302 4.07 15.37 -35.33
N ASP A 303 4.73 16.30 -36.04
CA ASP A 303 6.15 16.58 -35.88
C ASP A 303 6.47 16.94 -34.42
N GLN A 304 7.56 16.41 -33.90
CA GLN A 304 7.99 16.59 -32.51
C GLN A 304 9.25 17.48 -32.46
N PRO A 305 9.45 18.25 -31.37
CA PRO A 305 10.67 19.04 -31.20
C PRO A 305 11.90 18.13 -31.04
N GLY A 306 12.99 18.41 -31.77
CA GLY A 306 14.20 17.59 -31.78
C GLY A 306 15.49 18.42 -31.64
N GLY A 307 16.52 17.86 -31.00
CA GLY A 307 17.76 18.58 -30.65
C GLY A 307 18.64 19.06 -31.82
N ALA A 308 18.32 18.65 -33.06
CA ALA A 308 19.00 19.09 -34.28
C ALA A 308 18.14 19.99 -35.18
N ASP A 309 16.84 20.13 -34.89
CA ASP A 309 15.86 20.83 -35.71
C ASP A 309 15.48 22.19 -35.10
N SER A 310 15.08 23.14 -35.95
CA SER A 310 14.68 24.50 -35.57
C SER A 310 13.32 24.61 -34.85
N HIS A 311 12.67 23.48 -34.55
CA HIS A 311 11.33 23.44 -33.96
C HIS A 311 11.41 23.40 -32.43
N SER A 312 10.90 24.45 -31.76
CA SER A 312 10.85 24.56 -30.29
C SER A 312 9.59 23.96 -29.66
N PHE A 313 8.61 23.56 -30.48
CA PHE A 313 7.31 23.03 -30.06
C PHE A 313 6.82 21.92 -31.02
N ALA A 314 5.78 21.20 -30.61
CA ALA A 314 5.21 20.08 -31.38
C ALA A 314 4.13 20.54 -32.37
N GLY A 315 4.10 19.91 -33.55
CA GLY A 315 3.19 20.19 -34.65
C GLY A 315 3.78 21.11 -35.72
N ALA A 316 2.92 21.49 -36.68
CA ALA A 316 3.34 22.22 -37.87
C ALA A 316 3.62 23.69 -37.56
N GLY A 317 4.84 24.17 -37.83
CA GLY A 317 5.22 25.58 -37.66
C GLY A 317 4.94 26.45 -38.88
N TYR A 318 5.39 27.71 -38.85
CA TYR A 318 5.15 28.68 -39.92
C TYR A 318 5.65 28.20 -41.29
N VAL A 319 6.87 27.64 -41.32
CA VAL A 319 7.48 27.09 -42.54
C VAL A 319 6.70 25.88 -43.06
N ASP A 320 6.16 25.05 -42.17
CA ASP A 320 5.40 23.88 -42.57
C ASP A 320 4.07 24.26 -43.22
N VAL A 321 3.36 25.22 -42.64
CA VAL A 321 2.07 25.67 -43.14
C VAL A 321 2.21 26.45 -44.45
N HIS A 322 3.17 27.39 -44.52
CA HIS A 322 3.31 28.29 -45.67
C HIS A 322 4.19 27.75 -46.80
N VAL A 323 5.10 26.81 -46.51
CA VAL A 323 6.07 26.30 -47.49
C VAL A 323 5.93 24.81 -47.70
N ARG A 324 6.08 23.98 -46.66
CA ARG A 324 6.11 22.51 -46.85
C ARG A 324 4.75 21.95 -47.31
N SER A 325 3.66 22.34 -46.66
CA SER A 325 2.28 21.93 -46.97
C SER A 325 1.87 22.22 -48.43
N PRO A 326 2.01 23.46 -48.97
CA PRO A 326 1.71 23.73 -50.38
C PRO A 326 2.68 23.04 -51.32
N THR A 327 3.95 22.85 -50.92
CA THR A 327 4.92 22.11 -51.73
C THR A 327 4.56 20.63 -51.85
N LEU A 328 4.16 19.98 -50.76
CA LEU A 328 3.66 18.60 -50.77
C LEU A 328 2.38 18.48 -51.60
N ALA A 329 1.48 19.47 -51.52
CA ALA A 329 0.31 19.52 -52.39
C ALA A 329 0.71 19.64 -53.87
N ALA A 330 1.65 20.52 -54.22
CA ALA A 330 2.15 20.67 -55.59
C ALA A 330 2.82 19.39 -56.09
N LEU A 331 3.68 18.75 -55.29
CA LEU A 331 4.29 17.46 -55.60
C LEU A 331 3.25 16.36 -55.82
N SER A 332 2.20 16.30 -54.99
CA SER A 332 1.12 15.33 -55.16
C SER A 332 0.40 15.52 -56.51
N THR A 333 0.15 16.77 -56.92
CA THR A 333 -0.45 17.08 -58.22
C THR A 333 0.51 16.79 -59.38
N LEU A 334 1.81 17.06 -59.22
CA LEU A 334 2.83 16.72 -60.22
C LEU A 334 2.94 15.21 -60.41
N ALA A 335 2.93 14.43 -59.33
CA ALA A 335 2.94 12.97 -59.40
C ALA A 335 1.71 12.44 -60.17
N LEU A 336 0.53 13.03 -59.97
CA LEU A 336 -0.68 12.71 -60.72
C LEU A 336 -0.54 13.04 -62.22
N VAL A 337 0.02 14.21 -62.56
CA VAL A 337 0.28 14.60 -63.95
C VAL A 337 1.30 13.66 -64.60
N LEU A 338 2.37 13.30 -63.89
CA LEU A 338 3.38 12.35 -64.36
C LEU A 338 2.79 10.95 -64.55
N ALA A 339 1.86 10.51 -63.69
CA ALA A 339 1.15 9.25 -63.86
C ALA A 339 0.37 9.21 -65.19
N VAL A 340 -0.36 10.28 -65.50
CA VAL A 340 -1.06 10.44 -66.80
C VAL A 340 -0.05 10.47 -67.96
N GLY A 341 1.08 11.15 -67.77
CA GLY A 341 2.18 11.21 -68.75
C GLY A 341 2.77 9.82 -69.06
N CYS A 342 3.00 8.99 -68.04
CA CYS A 342 3.45 7.61 -68.18
C CYS A 342 2.50 6.81 -69.08
N LEU A 343 1.18 6.93 -68.89
CA LEU A 343 0.19 6.24 -69.71
C LEU A 343 0.16 6.73 -71.17
N ALA A 344 0.38 8.03 -71.42
CA ALA A 344 0.36 8.61 -72.76
C ALA A 344 1.64 8.34 -73.58
N LEU A 345 2.79 8.24 -72.91
CA LEU A 345 4.13 8.13 -73.51
C LEU A 345 4.28 6.99 -74.55
N PRO A 346 3.85 5.74 -74.29
CA PRO A 346 3.94 4.65 -75.25
C PRO A 346 3.14 4.93 -76.54
N PHE A 347 1.94 5.51 -76.44
CA PHE A 347 1.06 5.73 -77.59
C PHE A 347 1.56 6.88 -78.48
N VAL A 348 2.03 7.98 -77.87
CA VAL A 348 2.67 9.09 -78.59
C VAL A 348 3.96 8.64 -79.28
N ALA A 349 4.65 7.67 -78.70
CA ALA A 349 5.86 7.08 -79.27
C ALA A 349 5.62 6.26 -80.55
N ARG A 350 4.39 5.83 -80.88
CA ARG A 350 4.12 4.94 -82.04
C ARG A 350 4.44 5.56 -83.41
N GLY A 351 4.51 6.89 -83.53
CA GLY A 351 4.82 7.59 -84.78
C GLY A 351 6.29 7.46 -85.22
N ARG A 352 6.52 7.08 -86.49
CA ARG A 352 7.84 6.74 -87.11
C ARG A 352 8.88 7.88 -87.10
N ARG A 353 8.49 9.12 -86.76
CA ARG A 353 9.31 10.36 -86.80
C ARG A 353 9.69 10.94 -85.42
N SER A 354 9.49 10.20 -84.32
CA SER A 354 9.42 10.76 -82.95
C SER A 354 10.61 10.51 -82.01
N ARG A 355 11.74 9.92 -82.46
CA ARG A 355 12.92 9.66 -81.59
C ARG A 355 13.38 10.85 -80.72
N PRO A 356 13.50 12.10 -81.22
CA PRO A 356 13.90 13.23 -80.38
C PRO A 356 12.80 13.70 -79.42
N ARG A 357 11.52 13.50 -79.75
CA ARG A 357 10.38 13.92 -78.92
C ARG A 357 10.25 13.07 -77.64
N ARG A 358 10.63 11.79 -77.69
CA ARG A 358 10.62 10.89 -76.51
C ARG A 358 11.65 11.30 -75.44
N TRP A 359 12.84 11.70 -75.88
CA TRP A 359 13.90 12.17 -74.99
C TRP A 359 13.55 13.52 -74.37
N ARG A 360 12.90 14.41 -75.13
CA ARG A 360 12.43 15.72 -74.62
C ARG A 360 11.40 15.58 -73.50
N VAL A 361 10.44 14.66 -73.60
CA VAL A 361 9.43 14.44 -72.54
C VAL A 361 10.06 13.81 -71.30
N GLY A 362 10.94 12.81 -71.48
CA GLY A 362 11.67 12.19 -70.35
C GLY A 362 12.57 13.19 -69.62
N ILE A 363 13.38 13.96 -70.35
CA ILE A 363 14.24 15.01 -69.79
C ILE A 363 13.40 16.09 -69.10
N ALA A 364 12.29 16.53 -69.67
CA ALA A 364 11.40 17.51 -69.04
C ALA A 364 10.79 17.00 -67.74
N ALA A 365 10.36 15.73 -67.69
CA ALA A 365 9.84 15.11 -66.47
C ALA A 365 10.93 14.98 -65.40
N THR A 366 12.13 14.53 -65.76
CA THR A 366 13.27 14.45 -64.82
C THR A 366 13.71 15.83 -64.34
N ALA A 367 13.80 16.81 -65.24
CA ALA A 367 14.15 18.19 -64.89
C ALA A 367 13.10 18.83 -63.98
N CYS A 368 11.80 18.57 -64.22
CA CYS A 368 10.73 19.03 -63.33
C CYS A 368 10.81 18.36 -61.96
N ALA A 369 11.03 17.05 -61.89
CA ALA A 369 11.22 16.34 -60.63
C ALA A 369 12.44 16.88 -59.85
N VAL A 370 13.58 17.09 -60.52
CA VAL A 370 14.78 17.67 -59.92
C VAL A 370 14.52 19.10 -59.45
N ALA A 371 13.84 19.93 -60.24
CA ALA A 371 13.52 21.30 -59.88
C ALA A 371 12.62 21.36 -58.64
N VAL A 372 11.58 20.52 -58.57
CA VAL A 372 10.71 20.50 -57.38
C VAL A 372 11.44 19.93 -56.17
N THR A 373 12.27 18.89 -56.34
CA THR A 373 13.10 18.36 -55.24
C THR A 373 14.04 19.44 -54.70
N LEU A 374 14.64 20.24 -55.58
CA LEU A 374 15.50 21.36 -55.22
C LEU A 374 14.73 22.45 -54.45
N VAL A 375 13.50 22.75 -54.86
CA VAL A 375 12.63 23.70 -54.14
C VAL A 375 12.26 23.16 -52.76
N VAL A 376 11.91 21.88 -52.65
CA VAL A 376 11.55 21.24 -51.37
C VAL A 376 12.71 21.27 -50.38
N THR A 377 13.94 21.06 -50.85
CA THR A 377 15.12 21.00 -49.98
C THR A 377 15.67 22.38 -49.64
N LEU A 378 15.60 23.35 -50.54
CA LEU A 378 16.18 24.67 -50.33
C LEU A 378 15.19 25.69 -49.76
N ALA A 379 13.90 25.62 -50.09
CA ALA A 379 12.95 26.66 -49.68
C ALA A 379 12.69 26.71 -48.16
N PRO A 380 12.46 25.58 -47.46
CA PRO A 380 12.23 25.61 -46.01
C PRO A 380 13.36 26.29 -45.20
N PRO A 381 14.65 25.92 -45.36
CA PRO A 381 15.71 26.56 -44.58
C PRO A 381 15.92 28.04 -44.95
N LEU A 382 15.62 28.44 -46.20
CA LEU A 382 15.66 29.85 -46.59
C LEU A 382 14.54 30.66 -45.92
N VAL A 383 13.31 30.14 -45.91
CA VAL A 383 12.19 30.83 -45.24
C VAL A 383 12.39 30.85 -43.73
N GLN A 384 12.88 29.76 -43.13
CA GLN A 384 13.27 29.74 -41.72
C GLN A 384 14.25 30.87 -41.41
N ARG A 385 15.36 30.94 -42.14
CA ARG A 385 16.44 31.91 -41.90
C ARG A 385 16.06 33.36 -42.13
N TYR A 386 15.24 33.64 -43.14
CA TYR A 386 14.96 35.03 -43.57
C TYR A 386 13.59 35.55 -43.12
N VAL A 387 12.65 34.69 -42.72
CA VAL A 387 11.30 35.09 -42.29
C VAL A 387 11.06 34.78 -40.81
N VAL A 388 11.38 33.57 -40.36
CA VAL A 388 11.08 33.11 -39.00
C VAL A 388 12.15 33.55 -38.01
N ASP A 389 13.42 33.22 -38.25
CA ASP A 389 14.53 33.51 -37.32
C ASP A 389 14.67 35.01 -36.95
N PRO A 390 14.37 36.00 -37.82
CA PRO A 390 14.41 37.41 -37.43
C PRO A 390 13.39 37.81 -36.35
N ASN A 391 12.22 37.14 -36.32
CA ASN A 391 11.19 37.36 -35.31
C ASN A 391 10.36 36.07 -35.12
N PRO A 392 10.90 35.10 -34.35
CA PRO A 392 10.29 33.78 -34.24
C PRO A 392 8.97 33.84 -33.47
N LEU A 393 8.89 34.68 -32.43
CA LEU A 393 7.67 34.80 -31.63
C LEU A 393 6.48 35.26 -32.47
N LEU A 394 6.61 36.32 -33.26
CA LEU A 394 5.49 36.83 -34.07
C LEU A 394 5.06 35.82 -35.17
N SER A 395 6.02 35.11 -35.76
CA SER A 395 5.74 34.18 -36.86
C SER A 395 5.15 32.86 -36.37
N GLU A 396 5.60 32.36 -35.22
CA GLU A 396 5.24 31.04 -34.69
C GLU A 396 4.14 31.07 -33.61
N GLN A 397 3.75 32.26 -33.11
CA GLN A 397 2.73 32.41 -32.06
C GLN A 397 1.45 31.58 -32.25
N PRO A 398 0.76 31.59 -33.43
CA PRO A 398 -0.49 30.84 -33.58
C PRO A 398 -0.29 29.33 -33.50
N TYR A 399 0.80 28.81 -34.09
CA TYR A 399 1.09 27.37 -34.08
C TYR A 399 1.54 26.89 -32.71
N LEU A 400 2.29 27.74 -31.98
CA LEU A 400 2.63 27.48 -30.60
C LEU A 400 1.38 27.46 -29.70
N ALA A 401 0.42 28.36 -29.92
CA ALA A 401 -0.85 28.34 -29.19
C ALA A 401 -1.63 27.04 -29.43
N ASP A 402 -1.66 26.55 -30.67
CA ASP A 402 -2.25 25.26 -31.01
C ASP A 402 -1.52 24.09 -30.33
N SER A 403 -0.19 24.12 -30.30
CA SER A 403 0.64 23.12 -29.58
C SER A 403 0.38 23.09 -28.07
N ILE A 404 0.31 24.27 -27.44
CA ILE A 404 -0.01 24.40 -26.01
C ILE A 404 -1.42 23.86 -25.73
N ALA A 405 -2.41 24.26 -26.54
CA ALA A 405 -3.79 23.82 -26.38
C ALA A 405 -3.95 22.32 -26.61
N ALA A 406 -3.32 21.78 -27.66
CA ALA A 406 -3.37 20.37 -28.02
C ALA A 406 -2.66 19.49 -26.99
N THR A 407 -1.48 19.88 -26.49
CA THR A 407 -0.77 19.12 -25.46
C THR A 407 -1.56 19.11 -24.14
N ARG A 408 -2.09 20.26 -23.74
CA ARG A 408 -2.93 20.36 -22.54
C ARG A 408 -4.20 19.52 -22.68
N THR A 409 -4.83 19.53 -23.85
CA THR A 409 -6.01 18.70 -24.10
C THR A 409 -5.63 17.22 -24.16
N GLY A 410 -4.59 16.85 -24.91
CA GLY A 410 -4.15 15.47 -25.11
C GLY A 410 -3.75 14.75 -23.83
N LEU A 411 -3.19 15.47 -22.85
CA LEU A 411 -2.79 14.92 -21.55
C LEU A 411 -3.78 15.21 -20.41
N GLY A 412 -4.93 15.83 -20.68
CA GLY A 412 -5.95 16.11 -19.66
C GLY A 412 -5.59 17.28 -18.72
N LEU A 413 -4.59 18.10 -19.08
CA LEU A 413 -4.20 19.30 -18.34
C LEU A 413 -5.11 20.51 -18.61
N ALA A 414 -5.94 20.45 -19.65
CA ALA A 414 -6.89 21.52 -19.99
C ALA A 414 -8.00 21.67 -18.94
N GLU A 415 -8.38 20.58 -18.27
CA GLU A 415 -9.47 20.53 -17.29
C GLU A 415 -9.02 20.77 -15.83
N ILE A 416 -7.74 21.14 -15.62
CA ILE A 416 -7.20 21.36 -14.27
C ILE A 416 -7.86 22.58 -13.63
N GLY A 417 -8.51 22.38 -12.49
CA GLY A 417 -8.95 23.46 -11.62
C GLY A 417 -7.76 24.08 -10.90
N VAL A 418 -7.37 25.30 -11.26
CA VAL A 418 -6.30 26.05 -10.60
C VAL A 418 -6.91 27.06 -9.62
N ALA A 419 -6.65 26.88 -8.33
CA ALA A 419 -7.09 27.82 -7.30
C ALA A 419 -5.89 28.62 -6.76
N PRO A 420 -6.02 29.96 -6.58
CA PRO A 420 -5.01 30.71 -5.87
C PRO A 420 -4.99 30.28 -4.40
N TYR A 421 -3.81 29.97 -3.88
CA TYR A 421 -3.60 29.76 -2.45
C TYR A 421 -3.06 31.05 -1.84
N ASP A 422 -3.93 31.82 -1.19
CA ASP A 422 -3.55 33.05 -0.49
C ASP A 422 -3.82 32.86 1.01
N PRO A 423 -2.81 32.45 1.80
CA PRO A 423 -3.00 32.20 3.22
C PRO A 423 -3.34 33.51 3.95
N ALA A 424 -4.48 33.55 4.62
CA ALA A 424 -4.95 34.71 5.36
C ALA A 424 -4.20 34.82 6.71
N GLY A 425 -2.94 35.27 6.66
CA GLY A 425 -2.09 35.48 7.84
C GLY A 425 -1.11 34.34 8.08
N ALA A 426 -0.88 34.01 9.36
CA ALA A 426 0.11 33.02 9.78
C ALA A 426 -0.56 31.93 10.63
N PHE A 427 -0.17 30.66 10.47
CA PHE A 427 -0.81 29.54 11.13
C PHE A 427 -0.52 29.63 12.65
N THR A 428 -1.54 29.88 13.47
CA THR A 428 -1.35 30.15 14.90
C THR A 428 -1.81 28.98 15.78
N ALA A 429 -1.48 29.05 17.07
CA ALA A 429 -1.99 28.11 18.06
C ALA A 429 -3.54 28.12 18.18
N ALA A 430 -4.23 29.17 17.71
CA ALA A 430 -5.69 29.23 17.70
C ALA A 430 -6.32 28.36 16.60
N ASP A 431 -5.62 28.16 15.48
CA ASP A 431 -6.08 27.39 14.31
C ASP A 431 -5.86 25.88 14.49
N TYR A 432 -4.94 25.54 15.40
CA TYR A 432 -4.54 24.18 15.70
C TYR A 432 -5.69 23.20 16.01
N PRO A 433 -6.74 23.54 16.80
CA PRO A 433 -7.84 22.62 17.08
C PRO A 433 -8.59 22.15 15.82
N ALA A 434 -8.72 23.03 14.82
CA ALA A 434 -9.34 22.71 13.53
C ALA A 434 -8.39 21.89 12.64
N ALA A 435 -7.09 22.20 12.67
CA ALA A 435 -6.06 21.47 11.93
C ALA A 435 -5.74 20.08 12.50
N ARG A 436 -6.06 19.83 13.77
CA ARG A 436 -5.69 18.59 14.48
C ARG A 436 -6.11 17.32 13.74
N GLN A 437 -7.30 17.30 13.14
CA GLN A 437 -7.78 16.13 12.40
C GLN A 437 -6.95 15.89 11.13
N ARG A 438 -6.64 16.95 10.35
CA ARG A 438 -5.77 16.83 9.17
C ARG A 438 -4.35 16.39 9.55
N LEU A 439 -3.80 16.93 10.63
CA LEU A 439 -2.46 16.56 11.14
C LEU A 439 -2.39 15.12 11.66
N ALA A 440 -3.50 14.59 12.20
CA ALA A 440 -3.57 13.20 12.67
C ALA A 440 -3.51 12.18 11.51
N ASN A 441 -3.94 12.59 10.33
CA ASN A 441 -3.97 11.76 9.12
C ASN A 441 -2.65 11.77 8.33
N VAL A 442 -1.66 12.56 8.76
CA VAL A 442 -0.34 12.63 8.12
C VAL A 442 0.44 11.37 8.48
N PRO A 443 0.87 10.56 7.50
CA PRO A 443 1.66 9.38 7.78
C PRO A 443 2.95 9.70 8.54
N ALA A 444 3.17 8.94 9.62
CA ALA A 444 4.39 8.94 10.41
C ALA A 444 5.50 8.08 9.77
N TRP A 445 5.16 7.25 8.79
CA TRP A 445 6.06 6.29 8.15
C TRP A 445 6.04 6.44 6.63
N ASP A 446 7.23 6.45 6.02
CA ASP A 446 7.40 6.38 4.58
C ASP A 446 7.41 4.91 4.11
N THR A 447 6.87 4.63 2.92
CA THR A 447 6.67 3.25 2.42
C THR A 447 7.97 2.45 2.32
N TYR A 448 9.03 3.05 1.79
CA TYR A 448 10.36 2.44 1.70
C TYR A 448 10.96 2.07 3.07
N VAL A 449 10.58 2.78 4.13
CA VAL A 449 11.00 2.49 5.51
C VAL A 449 10.20 1.32 6.09
N LEU A 450 8.93 1.23 5.74
CA LEU A 450 8.06 0.14 6.16
C LEU A 450 8.45 -1.18 5.49
N GLU A 451 8.88 -1.17 4.22
CA GLU A 451 9.27 -2.36 3.47
C GLU A 451 10.29 -3.21 4.24
N ALA A 452 11.40 -2.60 4.66
CA ALA A 452 12.44 -3.26 5.44
C ALA A 452 11.89 -3.87 6.75
N ARG A 453 10.97 -3.16 7.42
CA ARG A 453 10.35 -3.61 8.66
C ARG A 453 9.34 -4.74 8.43
N MET A 454 8.57 -4.69 7.34
CA MET A 454 7.66 -5.76 6.93
C MET A 454 8.43 -7.04 6.67
N ARG A 455 9.55 -6.97 5.93
CA ARG A 455 10.44 -8.11 5.69
C ARG A 455 10.95 -8.72 7.00
N GLN A 456 11.36 -7.90 7.97
CA GLN A 456 11.86 -8.41 9.24
C GLN A 456 10.79 -9.02 10.16
N LEU A 457 9.59 -8.44 10.22
CA LEU A 457 8.55 -8.87 11.15
C LEU A 457 7.74 -10.08 10.66
N VAL A 458 7.76 -10.35 9.36
CA VAL A 458 6.84 -11.28 8.70
C VAL A 458 7.57 -12.45 8.00
N THR A 459 8.86 -12.62 8.27
CA THR A 459 9.78 -13.61 7.65
C THR A 459 9.70 -15.03 8.20
N GLU A 460 8.74 -15.37 9.06
CA GLU A 460 8.47 -16.77 9.39
C GLU A 460 7.20 -17.22 8.64
N PRO A 461 7.32 -17.99 7.54
CA PRO A 461 8.54 -18.55 6.90
C PRO A 461 9.30 -17.63 5.92
N PRO A 462 10.60 -17.91 5.64
CA PRO A 462 11.51 -17.00 4.91
C PRO A 462 11.24 -16.86 3.41
N TYR A 463 10.47 -17.77 2.81
CA TYR A 463 10.12 -17.77 1.40
C TYR A 463 8.85 -16.97 1.05
N PHE A 464 8.22 -16.31 2.03
CA PHE A 464 7.18 -15.32 1.76
C PHE A 464 7.71 -13.92 2.02
N SER A 465 7.95 -13.18 0.95
CA SER A 465 8.52 -11.85 1.00
C SER A 465 7.44 -10.79 0.72
N PRO A 466 7.27 -9.79 1.59
CA PRO A 466 6.43 -8.64 1.27
C PRO A 466 7.05 -7.81 0.14
N GLN A 467 6.22 -7.42 -0.83
CA GLN A 467 6.54 -6.47 -1.90
C GLN A 467 6.59 -5.02 -1.40
N GLU A 468 6.84 -4.06 -2.30
CA GLU A 468 6.83 -2.64 -1.96
C GLU A 468 5.49 -2.22 -1.32
N PRO A 469 5.48 -1.60 -0.13
CA PRO A 469 4.24 -1.23 0.54
C PRO A 469 3.53 -0.06 -0.14
N VAL A 470 2.22 -0.18 -0.31
CA VAL A 470 1.36 0.85 -0.89
C VAL A 470 0.41 1.43 0.16
N LEU A 471 -0.04 2.68 -0.03
CA LEU A 471 -0.96 3.35 0.88
C LEU A 471 -2.41 2.88 0.65
N ASP A 472 -3.12 2.51 1.72
CA ASP A 472 -4.54 2.12 1.71
C ASP A 472 -5.29 2.83 2.86
N VAL A 473 -6.57 3.12 2.66
CA VAL A 473 -7.42 3.76 3.66
C VAL A 473 -8.53 2.80 4.04
N VAL A 474 -8.54 2.36 5.29
CA VAL A 474 -9.51 1.38 5.77
C VAL A 474 -10.52 2.06 6.69
N PRO A 475 -11.83 1.93 6.43
CA PRO A 475 -12.85 2.35 7.38
C PRO A 475 -12.77 1.45 8.62
N THR A 476 -12.48 2.02 9.79
CA THR A 476 -12.46 1.25 11.05
C THR A 476 -13.84 1.29 11.71
N SER A 477 -14.34 0.11 12.08
CA SER A 477 -15.62 -0.07 12.81
C SER A 477 -15.51 0.25 14.31
N SER A 478 -14.64 1.19 14.68
CA SER A 478 -14.53 1.68 16.04
C SER A 478 -15.72 2.62 16.33
N THR A 479 -16.79 2.07 16.90
CA THR A 479 -17.92 2.83 17.44
C THR A 479 -17.46 3.69 18.62
N THR A 480 -16.87 4.84 18.32
CA THR A 480 -16.86 5.98 19.25
C THR A 480 -18.02 6.89 18.89
N ASP A 481 -18.55 7.64 19.86
CA ASP A 481 -19.70 8.57 19.71
C ASP A 481 -19.49 9.69 18.64
N ALA A 482 -18.39 9.65 17.87
CA ALA A 482 -17.96 10.60 16.85
C ALA A 482 -18.08 10.09 15.39
N GLY A 483 -18.59 8.88 15.14
CA GLY A 483 -18.77 8.31 13.80
C GLY A 483 -17.67 7.33 13.36
N LEU A 484 -17.78 6.79 12.13
CA LEU A 484 -16.79 5.91 11.50
C LEU A 484 -15.45 6.67 11.36
N THR A 485 -14.36 6.14 11.92
CA THR A 485 -13.01 6.69 11.75
C THR A 485 -12.27 5.97 10.63
N THR A 486 -11.75 6.68 9.64
CA THR A 486 -10.82 6.10 8.65
C THR A 486 -9.41 6.04 9.21
N GLU A 487 -8.73 4.90 9.05
CA GLU A 487 -7.32 4.74 9.41
C GLU A 487 -6.49 4.65 8.12
N VAL A 488 -5.42 5.44 8.06
CA VAL A 488 -4.46 5.40 6.95
C VAL A 488 -3.46 4.29 7.23
N THR A 489 -3.33 3.36 6.31
CA THR A 489 -2.53 2.14 6.47
C THR A 489 -1.58 1.96 5.30
N ALA A 490 -0.53 1.19 5.50
CA ALA A 490 0.32 0.70 4.42
C ALA A 490 0.12 -0.81 4.31
N VAL A 491 -0.12 -1.28 3.08
CA VAL A 491 -0.39 -2.69 2.77
C VAL A 491 0.67 -3.24 1.83
N SER A 492 1.02 -4.50 1.99
CA SER A 492 1.92 -5.22 1.09
C SER A 492 1.52 -6.69 1.00
N ALA A 493 1.48 -7.21 -0.22
CA ALA A 493 1.22 -8.61 -0.49
C ALA A 493 2.48 -9.45 -0.23
N ARG A 494 2.30 -10.63 0.37
CA ARG A 494 3.38 -11.56 0.67
C ARG A 494 3.54 -12.58 -0.45
N GLU A 495 4.33 -12.22 -1.44
CA GLU A 495 4.59 -13.08 -2.57
C GLU A 495 5.60 -14.18 -2.24
N LEU A 496 5.54 -15.26 -3.02
CA LEU A 496 6.44 -16.39 -2.89
C LEU A 496 7.79 -16.07 -3.56
N ASP A 497 8.87 -16.21 -2.80
CA ASP A 497 10.25 -16.13 -3.26
C ASP A 497 10.86 -17.54 -3.27
N LEU A 498 11.06 -18.10 -4.47
CA LEU A 498 11.57 -19.46 -4.66
C LEU A 498 13.05 -19.60 -4.26
N ASP A 499 13.84 -18.51 -4.33
CA ASP A 499 15.26 -18.54 -4.00
C ASP A 499 15.51 -18.74 -2.49
N GLN A 500 14.49 -18.44 -1.68
CA GLN A 500 14.50 -18.57 -0.22
C GLN A 500 13.95 -19.92 0.28
N VAL A 501 13.57 -20.84 -0.62
CA VAL A 501 13.02 -22.15 -0.26
C VAL A 501 14.13 -23.10 0.24
N PRO A 502 14.06 -23.64 1.48
CA PRO A 502 15.11 -24.51 2.02
C PRO A 502 15.26 -25.86 1.29
N GLY A 503 16.49 -26.25 0.93
CA GLY A 503 16.82 -27.54 0.31
C GLY A 503 17.30 -27.41 -1.15
N GLU A 504 17.22 -28.48 -1.94
CA GLU A 504 17.35 -28.41 -3.42
C GLU A 504 16.14 -27.64 -4.01
N GLY A 505 16.10 -26.32 -3.78
CA GLY A 505 15.04 -25.38 -4.21
C GLY A 505 14.96 -25.14 -5.73
N GLY A 506 15.36 -26.12 -6.53
CA GLY A 506 15.31 -26.06 -8.00
C GLY A 506 14.85 -27.38 -8.62
N SER A 507 13.99 -28.12 -7.92
CA SER A 507 13.37 -29.32 -8.49
C SER A 507 12.01 -28.94 -9.06
N TRP A 508 11.68 -29.45 -10.25
CA TRP A 508 10.40 -29.19 -10.92
C TRP A 508 9.19 -29.37 -10.00
N ILE A 509 9.24 -30.34 -9.08
CA ILE A 509 8.16 -30.56 -8.12
C ILE A 509 8.03 -29.44 -7.08
N ASN A 510 9.15 -28.89 -6.58
CA ASN A 510 9.10 -27.80 -5.61
C ASN A 510 8.57 -26.53 -6.28
N ASP A 511 9.11 -26.21 -7.45
CA ASP A 511 8.87 -24.93 -8.14
C ASP A 511 7.50 -24.88 -8.81
N ARG A 512 6.96 -26.04 -9.24
CA ARG A 512 5.71 -26.12 -10.01
C ARG A 512 4.54 -26.74 -9.26
N VAL A 513 4.77 -27.49 -8.18
CA VAL A 513 3.70 -28.28 -7.53
C VAL A 513 3.59 -28.03 -6.02
N ALA A 514 4.70 -27.88 -5.30
CA ALA A 514 4.67 -27.74 -3.85
C ALA A 514 4.52 -26.27 -3.41
N TYR A 515 5.37 -25.37 -3.94
CA TYR A 515 5.37 -23.95 -3.62
C TYR A 515 4.74 -23.17 -4.76
N THR A 516 3.43 -22.96 -4.67
CA THR A 516 2.59 -22.51 -5.79
C THR A 516 2.02 -21.11 -5.62
N HIS A 517 1.99 -20.57 -4.40
CA HIS A 517 1.26 -19.35 -4.06
C HIS A 517 1.98 -18.57 -2.96
N GLY A 518 1.82 -17.24 -2.94
CA GLY A 518 2.13 -16.37 -1.81
C GLY A 518 1.05 -16.45 -0.72
N LEU A 519 1.26 -15.81 0.44
CA LEU A 519 0.38 -16.01 1.60
C LEU A 519 0.14 -14.71 2.39
N GLY A 520 -1.00 -14.09 2.14
CA GLY A 520 -1.59 -13.06 2.97
C GLY A 520 -1.21 -11.62 2.60
N LEU A 521 -1.91 -10.68 3.22
CA LEU A 521 -1.66 -9.25 3.10
C LEU A 521 -1.20 -8.70 4.45
N VAL A 522 -0.01 -8.09 4.48
CA VAL A 522 0.53 -7.43 5.67
C VAL A 522 0.00 -6.01 5.70
N ARG A 523 -0.46 -5.56 6.88
CA ARG A 523 -0.97 -4.20 7.06
C ARG A 523 -0.35 -3.55 8.29
N PHE A 524 0.22 -2.37 8.10
CA PHE A 524 0.72 -1.51 9.17
C PHE A 524 -0.08 -0.22 9.24
N SER A 525 -0.22 0.33 10.45
CA SER A 525 -0.74 1.68 10.61
C SER A 525 0.29 2.66 10.06
N SER A 526 -0.16 3.57 9.20
CA SER A 526 0.69 4.61 8.61
C SER A 526 0.89 5.78 9.57
N THR A 527 -0.03 5.96 10.54
CA THR A 527 -0.05 7.09 11.48
C THR A 527 0.36 6.72 12.90
N ASP A 528 0.04 5.50 13.37
CA ASP A 528 0.31 5.10 14.74
C ASP A 528 1.79 4.74 14.97
N ILE A 529 2.31 5.17 16.12
CA ILE A 529 3.67 4.88 16.59
C ILE A 529 3.58 3.97 17.81
N GLY A 530 4.14 2.77 17.70
CA GLY A 530 4.14 1.76 18.77
C GLY A 530 5.00 2.13 19.98
N SER A 531 4.92 1.31 21.04
CA SER A 531 5.58 1.56 22.34
C SER A 531 7.10 1.69 22.29
N ASN A 532 7.74 1.17 21.24
CA ASN A 532 9.19 1.23 21.00
C ASN A 532 9.60 2.20 19.89
N ARG A 533 8.69 3.11 19.48
CA ARG A 533 8.89 3.97 18.29
C ARG A 533 9.09 3.16 17.01
N GLU A 534 8.35 2.07 16.91
CA GLU A 534 8.29 1.18 15.74
C GLU A 534 6.89 1.29 15.12
N PRO A 535 6.72 0.99 13.82
CA PRO A 535 5.41 1.03 13.20
C PRO A 535 4.49 -0.03 13.81
N ARG A 536 3.21 0.32 13.99
CA ARG A 536 2.21 -0.58 14.58
C ARG A 536 1.70 -1.56 13.53
N LEU A 537 2.00 -2.84 13.69
CA LEU A 537 1.40 -3.92 12.91
C LEU A 537 -0.10 -4.02 13.23
N LEU A 538 -0.95 -3.92 12.21
CA LEU A 538 -2.40 -4.08 12.32
C LEU A 538 -2.81 -5.51 11.96
N ASP A 539 -2.22 -6.07 10.91
CA ASP A 539 -2.49 -7.42 10.42
C ASP A 539 -1.21 -8.05 9.86
N ASN A 540 -0.94 -9.29 10.26
CA ASN A 540 0.23 -10.07 9.82
C ASN A 540 -0.09 -10.97 8.61
N GLY A 541 -1.34 -10.98 8.14
CA GLY A 541 -1.79 -11.73 6.98
C GLY A 541 -1.97 -13.24 7.19
N LEU A 542 -1.90 -13.75 8.44
CA LEU A 542 -1.81 -15.19 8.72
C LEU A 542 -2.98 -15.81 9.52
N GLY A 543 -4.12 -15.14 9.72
CA GLY A 543 -5.19 -15.72 10.57
C GLY A 543 -6.64 -15.33 10.24
N GLU A 544 -7.58 -16.19 10.64
CA GLU A 544 -9.04 -15.93 10.65
C GLU A 544 -9.44 -14.75 11.56
N GLN A 545 -8.53 -14.31 12.45
CA GLN A 545 -8.70 -13.13 13.32
C GLN A 545 -8.01 -11.86 12.77
N GLY A 546 -7.38 -11.93 11.58
CA GLY A 546 -7.00 -10.75 10.79
C GLY A 546 -8.24 -10.06 10.21
N LEU A 547 -8.07 -9.00 9.42
CA LEU A 547 -9.12 -8.06 8.95
C LEU A 547 -10.21 -8.65 8.01
N GLY A 548 -10.57 -9.92 8.14
CA GLY A 548 -11.71 -10.54 7.46
C GLY A 548 -11.40 -11.19 6.12
N VAL A 549 -10.12 -11.48 5.81
CA VAL A 549 -9.76 -12.23 4.60
C VAL A 549 -10.01 -13.72 4.82
N SER A 550 -11.01 -14.25 4.13
CA SER A 550 -11.40 -15.67 4.18
C SER A 550 -10.45 -16.59 3.42
N GLU A 551 -9.83 -16.09 2.35
CA GLU A 551 -8.86 -16.81 1.52
C GLU A 551 -7.58 -15.98 1.37
N PRO A 552 -6.54 -16.23 2.20
CA PRO A 552 -5.32 -15.41 2.21
C PRO A 552 -4.30 -15.80 1.13
N ARG A 553 -4.54 -16.87 0.36
CA ARG A 553 -3.55 -17.41 -0.59
C ARG A 553 -3.51 -16.59 -1.88
N LEU A 554 -2.30 -16.28 -2.34
CA LEU A 554 -2.02 -15.44 -3.52
C LEU A 554 -1.44 -16.31 -4.64
N TYR A 555 -2.31 -16.86 -5.48
CA TYR A 555 -1.89 -17.61 -6.67
C TYR A 555 -1.49 -16.69 -7.82
N PHE A 556 -2.14 -15.53 -7.90
CA PHE A 556 -1.90 -14.45 -8.85
C PHE A 556 -1.44 -13.23 -8.07
N GLY A 557 -0.34 -12.62 -8.53
CA GLY A 557 0.43 -11.65 -7.74
C GLY A 557 1.19 -10.66 -8.61
N ASP A 558 1.77 -9.65 -7.99
CA ASP A 558 2.73 -8.76 -8.65
C ASP A 558 4.13 -9.39 -8.54
N LEU A 559 4.57 -10.02 -9.63
CA LEU A 559 5.74 -10.89 -9.64
C LEU A 559 6.84 -10.26 -10.52
N PRO A 560 8.08 -10.13 -10.02
CA PRO A 560 9.15 -9.55 -10.82
C PRO A 560 9.41 -10.40 -12.09
N PRO A 561 9.76 -9.78 -13.23
CA PRO A 561 10.08 -10.51 -14.45
C PRO A 561 11.26 -11.48 -14.24
N ASP A 562 11.25 -12.65 -14.88
CA ASP A 562 12.30 -13.67 -14.76
C ASP A 562 13.68 -13.21 -15.29
N ASP A 563 13.74 -12.13 -16.08
CA ASP A 563 14.92 -11.72 -16.86
C ASP A 563 15.69 -10.53 -16.26
N ALA A 564 15.33 -10.07 -15.06
CA ALA A 564 15.83 -8.82 -14.46
C ALA A 564 17.36 -8.79 -14.22
N GLU A 565 18.07 -9.93 -14.31
CA GLU A 565 19.54 -9.99 -14.19
C GLU A 565 20.32 -9.91 -15.52
N THR A 566 19.69 -9.84 -16.71
CA THR A 566 20.44 -9.93 -18.00
C THR A 566 20.19 -8.86 -19.06
N THR A 567 19.56 -7.73 -18.76
CA THR A 567 19.23 -6.77 -19.84
C THR A 567 19.45 -5.29 -19.51
N GLU A 568 20.70 -4.90 -19.23
CA GLU A 568 21.11 -3.49 -19.36
C GLU A 568 21.47 -3.10 -20.82
N GLU A 569 21.44 -4.04 -21.79
CA GLU A 569 21.88 -3.78 -23.17
C GLU A 569 20.80 -3.93 -24.26
N ASN A 570 19.53 -4.22 -23.95
CA ASN A 570 18.49 -4.34 -24.99
C ASN A 570 17.20 -3.55 -24.68
N GLU A 571 17.28 -2.22 -24.60
CA GLU A 571 16.08 -1.36 -24.70
C GLU A 571 15.31 -1.62 -26.02
N ASP A 572 16.03 -2.01 -27.08
CA ASP A 572 15.44 -2.38 -28.37
C ASP A 572 14.66 -3.71 -28.34
N ALA A 573 14.89 -4.60 -27.36
CA ALA A 573 14.21 -5.90 -27.30
C ALA A 573 12.79 -5.83 -26.72
N GLU A 574 12.50 -4.84 -25.87
CA GLU A 574 11.16 -4.66 -25.29
C GLU A 574 10.17 -4.13 -26.34
N GLN A 575 10.62 -3.25 -27.24
CA GLN A 575 9.85 -2.75 -28.38
C GLN A 575 9.70 -3.79 -29.52
N LEU A 576 10.58 -4.81 -29.56
CA LEU A 576 10.54 -5.89 -30.56
C LEU A 576 9.82 -7.16 -30.09
N ARG A 577 9.15 -7.16 -28.92
CA ARG A 577 8.19 -8.21 -28.58
C ARG A 577 7.02 -8.11 -29.56
N VAL A 578 7.08 -8.92 -30.62
CA VAL A 578 5.99 -9.05 -31.61
C VAL A 578 4.79 -9.65 -30.88
N LEU A 579 3.94 -8.79 -30.30
CA LEU A 579 2.75 -9.16 -29.55
C LEU A 579 1.77 -9.87 -30.47
N THR A 580 1.79 -11.20 -30.37
CA THR A 580 1.02 -12.09 -31.24
C THR A 580 0.07 -12.90 -30.37
N PRO A 581 -1.25 -12.78 -30.52
CA PRO A 581 -2.27 -13.73 -30.04
C PRO A 581 -2.10 -15.19 -30.48
N THR A 582 -1.02 -15.52 -31.21
CA THR A 582 -0.61 -16.90 -31.49
C THR A 582 0.70 -17.15 -30.76
N LEU A 583 0.70 -18.15 -29.88
CA LEU A 583 1.85 -18.59 -29.09
C LEU A 583 3.13 -18.59 -29.92
N ASP A 584 4.18 -17.97 -29.38
CA ASP A 584 5.53 -18.51 -29.48
C ASP A 584 6.45 -17.97 -28.38
N ALA A 585 6.29 -16.71 -27.96
CA ALA A 585 7.11 -16.12 -26.88
C ALA A 585 6.37 -16.14 -25.52
N ASP A 586 5.18 -15.54 -25.46
CA ASP A 586 4.58 -15.12 -24.19
C ASP A 586 4.19 -16.28 -23.25
N ILE A 587 3.68 -17.40 -23.78
CA ILE A 587 3.33 -18.56 -22.92
C ILE A 587 4.56 -19.31 -22.44
N ALA A 588 5.59 -19.46 -23.30
CA ALA A 588 6.81 -20.16 -22.93
C ALA A 588 7.60 -19.42 -21.84
N THR A 589 7.50 -18.09 -21.83
CA THR A 589 8.09 -17.20 -20.79
C THR A 589 7.15 -16.94 -19.62
N SER A 590 5.89 -17.40 -19.66
CA SER A 590 4.92 -17.13 -18.58
C SER A 590 5.26 -17.94 -17.32
N ARG A 591 5.16 -17.30 -16.15
CA ARG A 591 5.24 -18.01 -14.87
C ARG A 591 4.01 -18.91 -14.70
N TRP A 592 4.26 -20.19 -14.46
CA TRP A 592 3.19 -21.20 -14.33
C TRP A 592 3.42 -22.20 -13.22
N VAL A 593 2.32 -22.66 -12.61
CA VAL A 593 2.31 -23.72 -11.59
C VAL A 593 1.12 -24.66 -11.79
N LEU A 594 1.21 -25.83 -11.19
CA LEU A 594 0.16 -26.83 -11.12
C LEU A 594 -0.45 -26.84 -9.72
N ALA A 595 -1.74 -26.54 -9.67
CA ALA A 595 -2.52 -26.54 -8.46
C ALA A 595 -3.44 -27.78 -8.40
N ASN A 596 -3.89 -28.12 -7.20
CA ASN A 596 -4.79 -29.27 -6.97
C ASN A 596 -4.23 -30.60 -7.55
N THR A 597 -2.97 -30.91 -7.23
CA THR A 597 -2.33 -32.18 -7.60
C THR A 597 -2.54 -33.24 -6.51
N ARG A 598 -2.08 -34.48 -6.74
CA ARG A 598 -2.07 -35.53 -5.68
C ARG A 598 -1.22 -35.12 -4.48
N ARG A 599 -0.21 -34.26 -4.69
CA ARG A 599 0.61 -33.70 -3.63
C ARG A 599 -0.06 -32.46 -3.04
N PRO A 600 -0.06 -32.30 -1.71
CA PRO A 600 -0.56 -31.09 -1.07
C PRO A 600 0.42 -29.93 -1.26
N GLU A 601 -0.14 -28.74 -1.38
CA GLU A 601 0.56 -27.46 -1.51
C GLU A 601 1.05 -26.99 -0.12
N VAL A 602 2.04 -26.11 -0.10
CA VAL A 602 2.76 -25.72 1.12
C VAL A 602 2.41 -24.31 1.59
N ASP A 603 1.65 -24.21 2.69
CA ASP A 603 1.29 -22.92 3.30
C ASP A 603 2.28 -22.49 4.40
N LEU A 604 2.65 -23.39 5.32
CA LEU A 604 3.54 -23.11 6.46
C LEU A 604 4.55 -24.25 6.61
N PRO A 605 5.82 -23.98 7.01
CA PRO A 605 6.79 -25.03 7.26
C PRO A 605 6.32 -25.86 8.48
N SER A 606 6.56 -27.17 8.42
CA SER A 606 6.22 -28.08 9.51
C SER A 606 7.04 -27.74 10.76
N SER A 607 6.38 -27.28 11.83
CA SER A 607 6.98 -27.37 13.16
C SER A 607 6.99 -28.85 13.58
N THR A 608 8.05 -29.27 14.27
CA THR A 608 8.38 -30.69 14.55
C THR A 608 7.35 -31.47 15.39
N SER A 609 6.19 -30.90 15.70
CA SER A 609 5.19 -31.48 16.60
C SER A 609 3.73 -31.45 16.12
N GLN A 610 3.42 -30.94 14.92
CA GLN A 610 2.07 -31.01 14.35
C GLN A 610 2.06 -31.54 12.90
N PRO A 611 1.10 -32.44 12.54
CA PRO A 611 0.93 -32.88 11.16
C PRO A 611 0.58 -31.68 10.25
N ARG A 612 1.15 -31.67 9.05
CA ARG A 612 0.87 -30.67 8.00
C ARG A 612 -0.63 -30.63 7.71
N ALA A 613 -1.28 -29.47 7.81
CA ALA A 613 -2.59 -29.29 7.21
C ALA A 613 -2.39 -29.36 5.69
N ALA A 614 -2.77 -30.48 5.08
CA ALA A 614 -2.69 -30.66 3.63
C ALA A 614 -3.70 -29.72 2.96
N TYR A 615 -3.21 -28.71 2.25
CA TYR A 615 -4.04 -27.84 1.43
C TYR A 615 -3.96 -28.28 -0.03
N HIS A 616 -5.10 -28.23 -0.71
CA HIS A 616 -5.22 -28.38 -2.15
C HIS A 616 -6.04 -27.20 -2.65
N TYR A 617 -5.62 -26.58 -3.74
CA TYR A 617 -6.32 -25.46 -4.32
C TYR A 617 -7.81 -25.75 -4.56
N ARG A 618 -8.66 -24.89 -3.98
CA ARG A 618 -10.14 -24.96 -4.10
C ARG A 618 -10.72 -23.89 -5.02
N GLY A 619 -9.90 -23.03 -5.61
CA GLY A 619 -10.36 -21.99 -6.51
C GLY A 619 -10.81 -22.51 -7.86
N SER A 620 -11.54 -21.67 -8.59
CA SER A 620 -12.05 -21.95 -9.93
C SER A 620 -11.04 -21.64 -11.05
N GLY A 621 -9.97 -20.90 -10.74
CA GLY A 621 -8.95 -20.46 -11.69
C GLY A 621 -8.09 -21.58 -12.23
N GLY A 622 -7.50 -21.38 -13.39
CA GLY A 622 -6.59 -22.31 -14.05
C GLY A 622 -7.25 -23.34 -14.96
N ILE A 623 -6.48 -23.74 -15.97
CA ILE A 623 -6.90 -24.63 -17.03
C ILE A 623 -6.87 -26.07 -16.52
N GLN A 624 -8.02 -26.73 -16.50
CA GLN A 624 -8.12 -28.13 -16.09
C GLN A 624 -7.40 -29.06 -17.09
N LEU A 625 -6.49 -29.89 -16.58
CA LEU A 625 -5.74 -30.90 -17.32
C LEU A 625 -6.50 -32.25 -17.36
N SER A 626 -7.76 -32.18 -17.77
CA SER A 626 -8.71 -33.32 -17.76
C SER A 626 -8.21 -34.55 -18.50
N ASP A 627 -7.53 -34.34 -19.64
CA ASP A 627 -7.18 -35.40 -20.58
C ASP A 627 -5.71 -35.35 -21.00
N TRP A 628 -5.19 -36.51 -21.40
CA TRP A 628 -3.82 -36.66 -21.88
C TRP A 628 -3.49 -35.76 -23.07
N VAL A 629 -4.47 -35.41 -23.91
CA VAL A 629 -4.29 -34.52 -25.07
C VAL A 629 -3.98 -33.10 -24.61
N ARG A 630 -4.70 -32.57 -23.61
CA ARG A 630 -4.42 -31.25 -23.04
C ARG A 630 -3.03 -31.23 -22.40
N ARG A 631 -2.70 -32.28 -21.65
CA ARG A 631 -1.35 -32.46 -21.07
C ARG A 631 -0.27 -32.47 -22.14
N ALA A 632 -0.46 -33.18 -23.25
CA ALA A 632 0.50 -33.22 -24.36
C ALA A 632 0.66 -31.86 -25.05
N VAL A 633 -0.44 -31.12 -25.24
CA VAL A 633 -0.41 -29.78 -25.82
C VAL A 633 0.38 -28.81 -24.93
N PHE A 634 0.11 -28.79 -23.62
CA PHE A 634 0.85 -27.93 -22.68
C PHE A 634 2.30 -28.40 -22.46
N ALA A 635 2.57 -29.70 -22.51
CA ALA A 635 3.95 -30.22 -22.45
C ALA A 635 4.81 -29.70 -23.60
N VAL A 636 4.25 -29.60 -24.81
CA VAL A 636 4.92 -29.00 -25.97
C VAL A 636 4.98 -27.48 -25.86
N ALA A 637 3.90 -26.83 -25.43
CA ALA A 637 3.83 -25.36 -25.36
C ALA A 637 4.74 -24.75 -24.28
N LEU A 638 4.95 -25.44 -23.16
CA LEU A 638 5.74 -25.00 -22.01
C LEU A 638 7.11 -25.67 -21.92
N ASP A 639 7.48 -26.46 -22.94
CA ASP A 639 8.72 -27.25 -23.01
C ASP A 639 8.99 -28.07 -21.72
N SER A 640 7.95 -28.70 -21.15
CA SER A 640 8.06 -29.50 -19.92
C SER A 640 7.54 -30.91 -20.14
N SER A 641 8.47 -31.87 -20.17
CA SER A 641 8.16 -33.28 -20.34
C SER A 641 7.43 -33.89 -19.13
N GLU A 642 7.63 -33.31 -17.96
CA GLU A 642 7.05 -33.70 -16.68
C GLU A 642 5.53 -33.53 -16.67
N LEU A 643 4.98 -32.56 -17.43
CA LEU A 643 3.53 -32.39 -17.60
C LEU A 643 2.86 -33.63 -18.20
N LEU A 644 3.59 -34.36 -19.06
CA LEU A 644 3.10 -35.60 -19.67
C LEU A 644 3.38 -36.81 -18.77
N LEU A 645 4.55 -36.86 -18.12
CA LEU A 645 5.08 -38.05 -17.47
C LEU A 645 4.79 -38.15 -15.96
N SER A 646 4.46 -37.03 -15.29
CA SER A 646 4.25 -37.01 -13.85
C SER A 646 2.95 -37.72 -13.44
N ASP A 647 3.07 -38.57 -12.42
CA ASP A 647 1.95 -39.21 -11.74
C ASP A 647 1.24 -38.27 -10.74
N ASP A 648 1.84 -37.14 -10.36
CA ASP A 648 1.19 -36.23 -9.40
C ASP A 648 -0.02 -35.50 -10.03
N ILE A 649 -0.10 -35.44 -11.36
CA ILE A 649 -1.17 -34.78 -12.12
C ILE A 649 -2.41 -35.67 -12.21
N THR A 650 -3.57 -35.11 -11.88
CA THR A 650 -4.89 -35.74 -11.97
C THR A 650 -5.78 -35.00 -12.97
N PRO A 651 -6.92 -35.57 -13.39
CA PRO A 651 -7.90 -34.85 -14.22
C PRO A 651 -8.45 -33.56 -13.56
N ASP A 652 -8.42 -33.49 -12.23
CA ASP A 652 -8.86 -32.32 -11.45
C ASP A 652 -7.74 -31.28 -11.24
N SER A 653 -6.51 -31.59 -11.67
CA SER A 653 -5.36 -30.70 -11.54
C SER A 653 -5.47 -29.54 -12.52
N ARG A 654 -5.04 -28.37 -12.07
CA ARG A 654 -5.22 -27.10 -12.78
C ARG A 654 -3.88 -26.46 -13.07
N LEU A 655 -3.70 -26.04 -14.32
CA LEU A 655 -2.54 -25.28 -14.76
C LEU A 655 -2.85 -23.78 -14.65
N LEU A 656 -2.13 -23.09 -13.79
CA LEU A 656 -2.22 -21.63 -13.62
C LEU A 656 -1.16 -20.97 -14.49
N LEU A 657 -1.58 -20.22 -15.51
CA LEU A 657 -0.73 -19.45 -16.44
C LEU A 657 -0.90 -17.95 -16.20
N HIS A 658 0.08 -17.16 -16.66
CA HIS A 658 0.05 -15.69 -16.53
C HIS A 658 -0.29 -15.29 -15.09
N ARG A 659 0.54 -15.77 -14.16
CA ARG A 659 0.36 -15.55 -12.72
C ARG A 659 0.66 -14.11 -12.29
N ASP A 660 1.57 -13.48 -13.02
CA ASP A 660 1.85 -12.06 -12.85
C ASP A 660 0.65 -11.23 -13.33
N VAL A 661 0.24 -10.26 -12.53
CA VAL A 661 -0.92 -9.39 -12.79
C VAL A 661 -0.70 -8.58 -14.07
N HIS A 662 0.49 -8.03 -14.29
CA HIS A 662 0.80 -7.21 -15.47
C HIS A 662 0.86 -8.05 -16.75
N ASP A 663 1.48 -9.23 -16.72
CA ASP A 663 1.53 -10.20 -17.81
C ASP A 663 0.11 -10.65 -18.21
N ARG A 664 -0.73 -10.97 -17.22
CA ARG A 664 -2.14 -11.33 -17.42
C ARG A 664 -2.93 -10.22 -18.10
N LEU A 665 -2.80 -8.98 -17.64
CA LEU A 665 -3.51 -7.83 -18.19
C LEU A 665 -3.01 -7.46 -19.60
N ARG A 666 -1.69 -7.46 -19.83
CA ARG A 666 -1.09 -7.25 -21.16
C ARG A 666 -1.49 -8.34 -22.15
N THR A 667 -1.66 -9.58 -21.69
CA THR A 667 -2.13 -10.69 -22.54
C THR A 667 -3.62 -10.57 -22.86
N LEU A 668 -4.46 -10.22 -21.88
CA LEU A 668 -5.91 -10.09 -22.03
C LEU A 668 -6.30 -8.89 -22.92
N ALA A 669 -5.67 -7.74 -22.68
CA ALA A 669 -5.94 -6.49 -23.37
C ALA A 669 -4.62 -5.78 -23.76
N PRO A 670 -3.91 -6.27 -24.80
CA PRO A 670 -2.62 -5.74 -25.27
C PRO A 670 -2.71 -4.37 -25.96
N PHE A 671 -3.91 -3.81 -26.07
CA PHE A 671 -4.18 -2.51 -26.69
C PHE A 671 -4.38 -1.40 -25.66
N LEU A 672 -4.35 -1.74 -24.36
CA LEU A 672 -4.28 -0.79 -23.26
C LEU A 672 -2.85 -0.78 -22.71
N GLN A 673 -2.37 0.40 -22.35
CA GLN A 673 -1.14 0.52 -21.60
C GLN A 673 -1.47 0.46 -20.11
N TRP A 674 -0.86 -0.47 -19.38
CA TRP A 674 -1.13 -0.67 -17.95
C TRP A 674 -0.17 0.13 -17.09
N ASP A 675 -0.67 0.66 -15.98
CA ASP A 675 0.16 1.25 -14.91
C ASP A 675 1.14 0.21 -14.38
N SER A 676 2.32 0.67 -13.96
CA SER A 676 3.37 -0.20 -13.42
C SER A 676 3.13 -0.67 -12.00
N GLU A 677 2.20 -0.08 -11.25
CA GLU A 677 2.01 -0.35 -9.82
C GLU A 677 0.67 -1.07 -9.56
N ALA A 678 0.73 -2.37 -9.22
CA ALA A 678 -0.46 -3.16 -8.87
C ALA A 678 -0.82 -3.06 -7.37
N VAL A 679 -2.03 -2.57 -7.04
CA VAL A 679 -2.43 -2.33 -5.64
C VAL A 679 -3.11 -3.55 -5.03
N PRO A 680 -2.51 -4.22 -4.04
CA PRO A 680 -3.23 -5.27 -3.32
C PRO A 680 -4.20 -4.65 -2.30
N LEU A 681 -5.50 -4.75 -2.57
CA LEU A 681 -6.58 -4.35 -1.68
C LEU A 681 -7.36 -5.56 -1.17
N THR A 682 -8.14 -5.35 -0.12
CA THR A 682 -9.09 -6.36 0.40
C THR A 682 -10.49 -6.01 -0.04
N ALA A 683 -11.17 -6.94 -0.71
CA ALA A 683 -12.57 -6.82 -1.13
C ALA A 683 -13.29 -8.18 -1.01
N ASN A 684 -14.51 -8.20 -0.45
CA ASN A 684 -15.35 -9.39 -0.29
C ASN A 684 -14.64 -10.56 0.41
N GLY A 685 -13.76 -10.27 1.37
CA GLY A 685 -12.96 -11.27 2.09
C GLY A 685 -11.88 -11.96 1.25
N ARG A 686 -11.46 -11.36 0.13
CA ARG A 686 -10.35 -11.79 -0.74
C ARG A 686 -9.34 -10.66 -0.93
N VAL A 687 -8.15 -11.01 -1.40
CA VAL A 687 -7.15 -10.03 -1.88
C VAL A 687 -7.39 -9.82 -3.38
N VAL A 688 -7.55 -8.56 -3.78
CA VAL A 688 -7.80 -8.16 -5.16
C VAL A 688 -6.77 -7.11 -5.54
N TYR A 689 -6.04 -7.36 -6.62
CA TYR A 689 -5.14 -6.39 -7.22
C TYR A 689 -5.93 -5.42 -8.08
N VAL A 690 -5.69 -4.12 -7.88
CA VAL A 690 -6.29 -3.04 -8.67
C VAL A 690 -5.19 -2.39 -9.51
N VAL A 691 -5.39 -2.30 -10.83
CA VAL A 691 -4.43 -1.74 -11.79
C VAL A 691 -5.14 -0.81 -12.75
N ASP A 692 -4.59 0.38 -12.95
CA ASP A 692 -5.14 1.36 -13.90
C ASP A 692 -4.68 1.07 -15.34
N GLY A 693 -5.60 1.24 -16.28
CA GLY A 693 -5.40 1.05 -17.72
C GLY A 693 -5.59 2.34 -18.50
N TYR A 694 -4.60 2.66 -19.33
CA TYR A 694 -4.52 3.86 -20.14
C TYR A 694 -4.89 3.61 -21.59
N THR A 695 -5.75 4.48 -22.12
CA THR A 695 -5.91 4.64 -23.56
C THR A 695 -4.93 5.70 -24.06
N THR A 696 -4.01 5.30 -24.92
CA THR A 696 -2.89 6.14 -25.36
C THR A 696 -2.82 6.26 -26.88
N SER A 697 -2.20 7.36 -27.35
CA SER A 697 -1.83 7.54 -28.74
C SER A 697 -0.59 8.43 -28.84
N ASP A 698 0.27 8.15 -29.82
CA ASP A 698 1.42 8.98 -30.22
C ASP A 698 1.05 10.00 -31.32
N SER A 699 -0.15 9.87 -31.90
CA SER A 699 -0.59 10.52 -33.13
C SER A 699 -1.67 11.59 -32.91
N TYR A 700 -1.72 12.21 -31.72
CA TYR A 700 -2.62 13.33 -31.46
C TYR A 700 -2.06 14.63 -32.07
N PRO A 701 -2.81 15.33 -32.95
CA PRO A 701 -2.31 16.48 -33.70
C PRO A 701 -1.89 17.63 -32.78
N TYR A 702 -0.73 18.22 -33.04
CA TYR A 702 -0.05 19.28 -32.28
C TYR A 702 0.33 18.91 -30.83
N GLY A 703 0.04 17.69 -30.37
CA GLY A 703 0.39 17.24 -29.02
C GLY A 703 1.87 16.91 -28.89
N GLN A 704 2.53 17.52 -27.91
CA GLN A 704 3.91 17.16 -27.57
C GLN A 704 3.93 15.79 -26.89
N GLN A 705 4.82 14.92 -27.36
CA GLN A 705 5.01 13.60 -26.78
C GLN A 705 5.74 13.69 -25.43
N VAL A 706 5.24 12.94 -24.45
CA VAL A 706 5.82 12.78 -23.13
C VAL A 706 6.04 11.31 -22.82
N ALA A 707 7.04 11.00 -22.00
CA ALA A 707 7.28 9.65 -21.53
C ALA A 707 6.17 9.23 -20.54
N LEU A 708 5.58 8.06 -20.78
CA LEU A 708 4.61 7.40 -19.93
C LEU A 708 5.06 5.94 -19.76
N GLY A 709 5.56 5.58 -18.58
CA GLY A 709 6.29 4.33 -18.37
C GLY A 709 7.53 4.26 -19.28
N GLY A 710 7.46 3.45 -20.34
CA GLY A 710 8.50 3.33 -21.38
C GLY A 710 8.07 3.78 -22.79
N ALA A 711 6.87 4.35 -22.95
CA ALA A 711 6.34 4.79 -24.25
C ALA A 711 6.28 6.32 -24.36
N HIS A 712 6.42 6.84 -25.57
CA HIS A 712 6.20 8.26 -25.86
C HIS A 712 4.79 8.47 -26.39
N VAL A 713 3.99 9.25 -25.67
CA VAL A 713 2.57 9.46 -25.98
C VAL A 713 2.24 10.95 -26.07
N SER A 714 1.43 11.34 -27.04
CA SER A 714 0.88 12.70 -27.18
C SER A 714 -0.56 12.81 -26.67
N TYR A 715 -1.21 11.66 -26.43
CA TYR A 715 -2.51 11.53 -25.80
C TYR A 715 -2.52 10.39 -24.80
N ALA A 716 -3.07 10.64 -23.61
CA ALA A 716 -3.26 9.62 -22.58
C ALA A 716 -4.48 9.94 -21.69
N ARG A 717 -5.28 8.91 -21.39
CA ARG A 717 -6.38 8.95 -20.42
C ARG A 717 -6.42 7.66 -19.60
N ALA A 718 -6.65 7.78 -18.30
CA ALA A 718 -7.03 6.65 -17.45
C ALA A 718 -8.53 6.40 -17.65
N SER A 719 -8.84 5.48 -18.57
CA SER A 719 -10.20 5.21 -19.03
C SER A 719 -10.71 3.84 -18.59
N VAL A 720 -9.81 2.99 -18.08
CA VAL A 720 -10.10 1.60 -17.68
C VAL A 720 -9.45 1.33 -16.33
N LEU A 721 -10.15 0.59 -15.46
CA LEU A 721 -9.65 0.08 -14.19
C LEU A 721 -9.77 -1.45 -14.21
N ALA A 722 -8.69 -2.17 -13.96
CA ALA A 722 -8.73 -3.62 -13.87
C ALA A 722 -8.68 -4.11 -12.42
N THR A 723 -9.42 -5.17 -12.13
CA THR A 723 -9.31 -5.92 -10.88
C THR A 723 -8.94 -7.37 -11.16
N VAL A 724 -7.94 -7.89 -10.45
CA VAL A 724 -7.52 -9.30 -10.53
C VAL A 724 -7.61 -9.93 -9.14
N ASP A 725 -8.47 -10.94 -9.00
CA ASP A 725 -8.55 -11.72 -7.75
C ASP A 725 -7.28 -12.54 -7.55
N ALA A 726 -6.57 -12.33 -6.44
CA ALA A 726 -5.30 -13.00 -6.19
C ALA A 726 -5.43 -14.51 -5.98
N PHE A 727 -6.62 -15.01 -5.64
CA PHE A 727 -6.88 -16.42 -5.38
C PHE A 727 -7.43 -17.16 -6.60
N THR A 728 -8.45 -16.60 -7.27
CA THR A 728 -9.09 -17.23 -8.44
C THR A 728 -8.48 -16.81 -9.76
N GLY A 729 -7.77 -15.67 -9.83
CA GLY A 729 -7.28 -15.09 -11.08
C GLY A 729 -8.36 -14.45 -11.94
N GLU A 730 -9.58 -14.31 -11.41
CA GLU A 730 -10.69 -13.65 -12.11
C GLU A 730 -10.30 -12.20 -12.40
N THR A 731 -10.31 -11.84 -13.68
CA THR A 731 -9.94 -10.51 -14.18
C THR A 731 -11.17 -9.80 -14.72
N ARG A 732 -11.46 -8.61 -14.19
CA ARG A 732 -12.54 -7.73 -14.69
C ARG A 732 -12.00 -6.36 -15.03
N LEU A 733 -12.48 -5.78 -16.13
CA LEU A 733 -12.08 -4.46 -16.61
C LEU A 733 -13.30 -3.54 -16.57
N TYR A 734 -13.21 -2.46 -15.80
CA TYR A 734 -14.26 -1.46 -15.64
C TYR A 734 -13.92 -0.20 -16.42
N VAL A 735 -14.90 0.39 -17.09
CA VAL A 735 -14.73 1.65 -17.83
C VAL A 735 -15.00 2.82 -16.90
N THR A 736 -13.98 3.64 -16.64
CA THR A 736 -14.07 4.81 -15.76
C THR A 736 -14.50 6.07 -16.51
N ASP A 737 -14.19 6.19 -17.80
CA ASP A 737 -14.66 7.27 -18.67
C ASP A 737 -15.34 6.73 -19.95
N PRO A 738 -16.67 6.60 -19.97
CA PRO A 738 -17.40 6.09 -21.13
C PRO A 738 -17.49 7.11 -22.28
N THR A 739 -17.02 8.35 -22.09
CA THR A 739 -17.00 9.38 -23.14
C THR A 739 -15.68 9.42 -23.91
N GLU A 740 -14.67 8.67 -23.47
CA GLU A 740 -13.37 8.67 -24.10
C GLU A 740 -13.39 7.90 -25.45
N PRO A 741 -12.96 8.53 -26.57
CA PRO A 741 -13.10 7.95 -27.91
C PRO A 741 -12.37 6.61 -28.13
N ILE A 742 -11.16 6.43 -27.59
CA ILE A 742 -10.35 5.21 -27.79
C ILE A 742 -10.96 4.04 -27.00
N ALA A 743 -11.37 4.25 -25.75
CA ALA A 743 -12.05 3.29 -24.91
C ALA A 743 -13.39 2.88 -25.54
N THR A 744 -14.13 3.84 -26.09
CA THR A 744 -15.39 3.57 -26.83
C THR A 744 -15.14 2.68 -28.05
N ALA A 745 -14.09 2.95 -28.83
CA ALA A 745 -13.71 2.10 -29.96
C ALA A 745 -13.41 0.66 -29.50
N TRP A 746 -12.66 0.49 -28.41
CA TRP A 746 -12.35 -0.83 -27.87
C TRP A 746 -13.57 -1.54 -27.26
N GLN A 747 -14.51 -0.82 -26.66
CA GLN A 747 -15.78 -1.38 -26.19
C GLN A 747 -16.65 -1.90 -27.33
N GLU A 748 -16.72 -1.20 -28.48
CA GLU A 748 -17.40 -1.70 -29.67
C GLU A 748 -16.74 -2.97 -30.22
N ILE A 749 -15.41 -3.03 -30.18
CA ILE A 749 -14.63 -4.18 -30.66
C ILE A 749 -14.76 -5.37 -29.70
N PHE A 750 -14.78 -5.15 -28.38
CA PHE A 750 -14.77 -6.18 -27.32
C PHE A 750 -15.84 -5.93 -26.24
N PRO A 751 -17.15 -6.06 -26.55
CA PRO A 751 -18.23 -5.71 -25.64
C PRO A 751 -18.36 -6.65 -24.43
N SER A 752 -17.81 -7.88 -24.49
CA SER A 752 -17.80 -8.82 -23.35
C SER A 752 -16.69 -8.54 -22.34
N LEU A 753 -15.69 -7.73 -22.72
CA LEU A 753 -14.48 -7.50 -21.93
C LEU A 753 -14.67 -6.39 -20.88
N PHE A 754 -15.51 -5.41 -21.19
CA PHE A 754 -15.66 -4.20 -20.39
C PHE A 754 -16.98 -4.19 -19.62
N GLU A 755 -16.89 -3.86 -18.34
CA GLU A 755 -18.00 -3.66 -17.42
C GLU A 755 -18.12 -2.17 -17.04
N PRO A 756 -19.31 -1.68 -16.66
CA PRO A 756 -19.45 -0.32 -16.17
C PRO A 756 -18.83 -0.18 -14.77
N VAL A 757 -18.23 0.98 -14.46
CA VAL A 757 -17.64 1.25 -13.13
C VAL A 757 -18.64 1.13 -11.97
N SER A 758 -19.94 1.24 -12.23
CA SER A 758 -20.99 1.00 -11.23
C SER A 758 -21.03 -0.43 -10.69
N ASP A 759 -20.45 -1.39 -11.40
CA ASP A 759 -20.39 -2.80 -11.00
C ASP A 759 -19.16 -3.09 -10.12
N LEU A 760 -18.30 -2.08 -9.89
CA LEU A 760 -17.15 -2.18 -8.99
C LEU A 760 -17.61 -2.54 -7.56
N PRO A 761 -16.91 -3.44 -6.85
CA PRO A 761 -17.23 -3.76 -5.47
C PRO A 761 -17.28 -2.51 -4.57
N ALA A 762 -18.38 -2.34 -3.83
CA ALA A 762 -18.59 -1.17 -2.95
C ALA A 762 -17.51 -1.00 -1.87
N GLU A 763 -16.77 -2.08 -1.52
CA GLU A 763 -15.64 -2.02 -0.58
C GLU A 763 -14.39 -1.34 -1.15
N LEU A 764 -14.33 -1.11 -2.46
CA LEU A 764 -13.26 -0.38 -3.15
C LEU A 764 -13.59 1.11 -3.34
N ASP A 765 -14.84 1.50 -3.11
CA ASP A 765 -15.27 2.89 -3.21
C ASP A 765 -14.52 3.77 -2.19
N GLY A 766 -14.03 4.93 -2.63
CA GLY A 766 -13.20 5.82 -1.83
C GLY A 766 -11.77 5.31 -1.50
N ARG A 767 -11.37 4.13 -1.99
CA ARG A 767 -10.01 3.57 -1.83
C ARG A 767 -9.17 3.58 -3.11
N LEU A 768 -9.80 3.90 -4.25
CA LEU A 768 -9.10 4.11 -5.51
C LEU A 768 -8.13 5.30 -5.39
N ARG A 769 -7.01 5.20 -6.10
CA ARG A 769 -5.94 6.19 -6.11
C ARG A 769 -5.73 6.71 -7.52
N TYR A 770 -5.14 7.90 -7.65
CA TYR A 770 -4.78 8.42 -8.95
C TYR A 770 -3.58 7.63 -9.50
N PRO A 771 -3.57 7.21 -10.77
CA PRO A 771 -2.50 6.37 -11.35
C PRO A 771 -1.12 7.07 -11.34
N ALA A 772 -0.07 6.38 -10.91
CA ALA A 772 1.24 6.98 -10.68
C ALA A 772 1.94 7.38 -11.99
N ASP A 773 1.94 6.51 -12.99
CA ASP A 773 2.65 6.75 -14.25
C ASP A 773 2.02 7.88 -15.06
N LEU A 774 0.68 7.89 -15.15
CA LEU A 774 -0.05 8.99 -15.81
C LEU A 774 0.20 10.32 -15.11
N PHE A 775 0.17 10.34 -13.78
CA PHE A 775 0.47 11.55 -13.02
C PHE A 775 1.90 12.02 -13.25
N ALA A 776 2.88 11.11 -13.33
CA ALA A 776 4.27 11.46 -13.59
C ALA A 776 4.45 12.09 -14.99
N ALA A 777 3.80 11.53 -16.02
CA ALA A 777 3.79 12.09 -17.37
C ALA A 777 3.13 13.48 -17.42
N GLN A 778 1.96 13.61 -16.78
CA GLN A 778 1.22 14.87 -16.66
C GLN A 778 1.99 15.92 -15.86
N ALA A 779 2.63 15.53 -14.77
CA ALA A 779 3.42 16.43 -13.93
C ALA A 779 4.65 16.95 -14.67
N THR A 780 5.29 16.11 -15.48
CA THR A 780 6.43 16.48 -16.33
C THR A 780 5.97 17.41 -17.47
N ALA A 781 4.83 17.14 -18.11
CA ALA A 781 4.25 18.07 -19.07
C ALA A 781 3.91 19.43 -18.44
N TYR A 782 3.35 19.41 -17.22
CA TYR A 782 2.90 20.61 -16.52
C TYR A 782 4.05 21.57 -16.15
N GLU A 783 5.30 21.10 -16.08
CA GLU A 783 6.49 21.95 -15.88
C GLU A 783 6.59 23.09 -16.90
N ARG A 784 6.18 22.86 -18.15
CA ARG A 784 6.15 23.86 -19.22
C ARG A 784 4.73 24.27 -19.62
N PHE A 785 3.79 23.32 -19.64
CA PHE A 785 2.43 23.52 -20.14
C PHE A 785 1.43 24.05 -19.11
N HIS A 786 1.87 24.43 -17.89
CA HIS A 786 1.02 25.18 -16.96
C HIS A 786 0.67 26.57 -17.51
N THR A 787 1.57 27.16 -18.30
CA THR A 787 1.39 28.46 -18.96
C THR A 787 0.59 28.31 -20.26
N THR A 788 -0.39 29.20 -20.46
CA THR A 788 -1.22 29.23 -21.68
C THR A 788 -0.79 30.31 -22.68
N SER A 789 0.12 31.21 -22.30
CA SER A 789 0.57 32.33 -23.13
C SER A 789 1.83 31.97 -23.94
N PRO A 790 1.79 32.04 -25.29
CA PRO A 790 2.95 31.74 -26.15
C PRO A 790 4.22 32.55 -25.79
N ASP A 791 4.07 33.83 -25.47
CA ASP A 791 5.21 34.73 -25.18
C ASP A 791 6.01 34.29 -23.93
N GLN A 792 5.32 33.77 -22.92
CA GLN A 792 5.93 33.26 -21.70
C GLN A 792 6.54 31.87 -21.92
N PHE A 793 5.94 31.06 -22.80
CA PHE A 793 6.45 29.73 -23.14
C PHE A 793 7.79 29.80 -23.89
N VAL A 794 7.93 30.68 -24.89
CA VAL A 794 9.18 30.77 -25.70
C VAL A 794 10.35 31.32 -24.89
N SER A 795 10.10 32.22 -23.95
CA SER A 795 11.17 32.83 -23.15
C SER A 795 11.70 31.90 -22.04
N ASP A 796 11.04 30.76 -21.80
CA ASP A 796 11.23 29.87 -20.64
C ASP A 796 11.30 30.63 -19.29
N ALA A 797 10.79 31.87 -19.24
CA ALA A 797 10.94 32.79 -18.12
C ALA A 797 10.11 32.37 -16.89
N ASP A 798 9.08 31.56 -17.11
CA ASP A 798 8.26 30.93 -16.07
C ASP A 798 8.32 29.39 -16.15
N ALA A 799 9.42 28.83 -16.66
CA ALA A 799 9.59 27.38 -16.64
C ALA A 799 9.70 26.88 -15.18
N TRP A 800 8.97 25.80 -14.88
CA TRP A 800 8.97 25.18 -13.57
C TRP A 800 9.81 23.91 -13.57
N ALA A 801 10.27 23.52 -12.39
CA ALA A 801 10.91 22.25 -12.11
C ALA A 801 10.34 21.69 -10.80
N ARG A 802 10.39 20.37 -10.63
CA ARG A 802 10.08 19.75 -9.33
C ARG A 802 11.13 20.17 -8.29
N PRO A 803 10.74 20.50 -7.04
CA PRO A 803 11.66 20.97 -6.03
C PRO A 803 12.63 19.88 -5.60
N ILE A 804 13.78 20.33 -5.11
CA ILE A 804 14.72 19.50 -4.36
C ILE A 804 14.18 19.32 -2.93
N ALA A 805 14.29 18.10 -2.41
CA ALA A 805 14.03 17.73 -1.04
C ALA A 805 15.29 17.10 -0.43
N LEU A 806 15.58 17.43 0.83
CA LEU A 806 16.65 16.77 1.59
C LEU A 806 16.09 15.49 2.24
N SER A 807 16.41 14.32 1.68
CA SER A 807 15.94 13.02 2.17
C SER A 807 16.93 11.91 1.83
N GLY A 808 16.95 10.83 2.61
CA GLY A 808 17.91 9.73 2.45
C GLY A 808 18.81 9.52 3.68
N PRO A 809 19.77 8.59 3.61
CA PRO A 809 20.69 8.29 4.71
C PRO A 809 21.73 9.41 4.87
N ILE A 810 22.04 9.78 6.11
CA ILE A 810 23.15 10.69 6.41
C ILE A 810 24.45 9.89 6.32
N GLU A 811 25.22 10.16 5.27
CA GLU A 811 26.46 9.47 4.89
C GLU A 811 27.71 10.03 5.63
N VAL A 812 27.69 11.29 6.08
CA VAL A 812 28.81 11.95 6.78
C VAL A 812 28.88 11.53 8.26
N ALA A 813 30.07 11.29 8.81
CA ALA A 813 30.26 11.01 10.25
C ALA A 813 30.65 12.27 11.01
N GLY A 814 29.93 12.65 12.08
CA GLY A 814 30.29 13.80 12.93
C GLY A 814 29.23 14.91 12.98
N ASP A 815 29.68 16.14 13.20
CA ASP A 815 28.83 17.34 13.19
C ASP A 815 28.46 17.62 11.73
N VAL A 816 27.17 17.48 11.38
CA VAL A 816 26.67 17.72 10.02
C VAL A 816 26.31 19.19 9.93
N ASP A 817 27.10 19.96 9.17
CA ASP A 817 26.88 21.40 9.01
C ASP A 817 25.90 21.72 7.86
N PHE A 818 25.43 20.71 7.10
CA PHE A 818 24.48 20.83 5.99
C PHE A 818 24.89 21.94 5.01
N ASP A 819 26.15 21.92 4.59
CA ASP A 819 26.65 22.75 3.50
C ASP A 819 26.44 22.07 2.14
N GLU A 820 26.85 22.73 1.05
CA GLU A 820 26.57 22.25 -0.30
C GLU A 820 27.30 20.93 -0.64
N ASP A 821 28.50 20.72 -0.09
CA ASP A 821 29.32 19.53 -0.34
C ASP A 821 28.82 18.31 0.49
N ASP A 822 28.31 18.51 1.71
CA ASP A 822 27.74 17.45 2.57
C ASP A 822 26.32 17.01 2.15
N GLU A 823 25.62 17.81 1.34
CA GLU A 823 24.22 17.60 0.96
C GLU A 823 24.02 16.87 -0.39
N ASP A 824 25.06 16.69 -1.20
CA ASP A 824 24.92 16.20 -2.58
C ASP A 824 24.15 14.87 -2.67
N ASP A 825 24.42 13.91 -1.77
CA ASP A 825 23.72 12.62 -1.71
C ASP A 825 22.29 12.70 -1.11
N LEU A 826 21.94 13.83 -0.48
CA LEU A 826 20.62 14.08 0.13
C LEU A 826 19.69 14.88 -0.78
N ARG A 827 20.21 15.56 -1.82
CA ARG A 827 19.47 16.43 -2.72
C ARG A 827 18.75 15.63 -3.80
N LEU A 828 17.60 15.07 -3.42
CA LEU A 828 16.75 14.32 -4.33
C LEU A 828 15.64 15.20 -4.91
N THR A 829 15.32 15.00 -6.19
CA THR A 829 14.11 15.60 -6.78
C THR A 829 12.90 14.98 -6.08
N MET A 830 11.99 15.82 -5.58
CA MET A 830 10.82 15.34 -4.87
C MET A 830 9.87 14.59 -5.82
N PRO A 831 9.69 13.26 -5.67
CA PRO A 831 8.73 12.53 -6.48
C PRO A 831 7.30 12.87 -6.04
N PRO A 832 6.28 12.60 -6.88
CA PRO A 832 4.90 12.59 -6.44
C PRO A 832 4.70 11.66 -5.24
N VAL A 833 3.91 12.08 -4.24
CA VAL A 833 3.65 11.28 -3.03
C VAL A 833 2.15 11.20 -2.74
N TYR A 834 1.68 10.00 -2.42
CA TYR A 834 0.32 9.79 -1.91
C TYR A 834 0.17 10.30 -0.47
N ILE A 835 -0.83 11.14 -0.25
CA ILE A 835 -1.23 11.67 1.05
C ILE A 835 -2.73 11.50 1.26
N TYR A 836 -3.16 11.35 2.50
CA TYR A 836 -4.60 11.35 2.83
C TYR A 836 -5.02 12.74 3.28
N ALA A 837 -5.55 13.53 2.35
CA ALA A 837 -5.90 14.94 2.56
C ALA A 837 -7.12 15.35 1.71
N PRO A 838 -7.82 16.43 2.05
CA PRO A 838 -8.86 16.97 1.18
C PRO A 838 -8.25 17.45 -0.15
N PRO A 839 -8.80 17.04 -1.31
CA PRO A 839 -8.40 17.60 -2.60
C PRO A 839 -8.56 19.13 -2.65
N PRO A 840 -7.81 19.84 -3.52
CA PRO A 840 -8.00 21.28 -3.72
C PRO A 840 -9.47 21.63 -3.99
N GLY A 841 -10.03 22.57 -3.20
CA GLY A 841 -11.43 22.98 -3.31
C GLY A 841 -12.47 22.05 -2.66
N GLN A 842 -12.04 20.95 -2.04
CA GLN A 842 -12.92 20.00 -1.34
C GLN A 842 -12.66 19.93 0.17
N GLN A 843 -13.64 19.42 0.92
CA GLN A 843 -13.59 19.31 2.39
C GLN A 843 -13.32 17.88 2.88
N GLN A 844 -13.76 16.87 2.12
CA GLN A 844 -13.63 15.47 2.52
C GLN A 844 -12.24 14.93 2.16
N PRO A 845 -11.53 14.27 3.10
CA PRO A 845 -10.22 13.70 2.84
C PRO A 845 -10.30 12.46 1.94
N ARG A 846 -9.38 12.37 0.98
CA ARG A 846 -9.21 11.22 0.07
C ARG A 846 -7.73 10.93 -0.10
N ILE A 847 -7.40 9.81 -0.76
CA ILE A 847 -6.04 9.55 -1.22
C ILE A 847 -5.77 10.52 -2.39
N VAL A 848 -4.79 11.39 -2.21
CA VAL A 848 -4.38 12.41 -3.19
C VAL A 848 -2.91 12.17 -3.51
N LEU A 849 -2.59 12.07 -4.80
CA LEU A 849 -1.21 12.07 -5.29
C LEU A 849 -0.79 13.50 -5.55
N ALA A 850 0.22 14.01 -4.84
CA ALA A 850 0.61 15.41 -4.92
C ALA A 850 2.09 15.60 -5.28
N THR A 851 2.37 16.63 -6.07
CA THR A 851 3.71 17.17 -6.33
C THR A 851 3.70 18.69 -6.30
N TYR A 852 4.90 19.28 -6.26
CA TYR A 852 5.14 20.71 -6.05
C TYR A 852 6.07 21.24 -7.14
N TYR A 853 6.10 22.56 -7.30
CA TYR A 853 6.92 23.22 -8.33
C TYR A 853 7.66 24.43 -7.79
N THR A 854 8.89 24.58 -8.25
CA THR A 854 9.75 25.77 -8.10
C THR A 854 10.13 26.28 -9.49
N PRO A 855 10.46 27.57 -9.67
CA PRO A 855 11.07 28.04 -10.92
C PRO A 855 12.38 27.31 -11.20
N THR A 856 12.74 27.07 -12.46
CA THR A 856 13.99 26.37 -12.83
C THR A 856 15.25 27.02 -12.23
N ALA A 857 15.26 28.35 -12.08
CA ALA A 857 16.37 29.12 -11.49
C ALA A 857 16.14 29.51 -10.01
N GLY A 858 15.19 28.90 -9.30
CA GLY A 858 14.82 29.26 -7.93
C GLY A 858 14.45 28.07 -7.04
N GLN A 859 14.37 28.29 -5.73
CA GLN A 859 14.01 27.25 -4.75
C GLN A 859 12.68 27.52 -4.04
N ASN A 860 12.01 28.64 -4.35
CA ASN A 860 10.75 29.02 -3.73
C ASN A 860 9.58 28.38 -4.47
N LEU A 861 8.57 27.90 -3.75
CA LEU A 861 7.41 27.25 -4.35
C LEU A 861 6.53 28.26 -5.10
N VAL A 862 6.08 27.87 -6.29
CA VAL A 862 5.20 28.67 -7.15
C VAL A 862 3.88 27.98 -7.47
N GLY A 863 3.83 26.66 -7.38
CA GLY A 863 2.58 25.94 -7.54
C GLY A 863 2.62 24.50 -7.10
N THR A 864 1.46 23.86 -7.18
CA THR A 864 1.28 22.43 -6.91
C THR A 864 0.45 21.78 -8.01
N LEU A 865 0.58 20.46 -8.12
CA LEU A 865 -0.34 19.61 -8.87
C LEU A 865 -0.77 18.46 -7.96
N SER A 866 -2.05 18.14 -7.99
CA SER A 866 -2.66 17.11 -7.15
C SER A 866 -3.67 16.32 -7.96
N GLY A 867 -3.60 15.00 -7.90
CA GLY A 867 -4.49 14.06 -8.57
C GLY A 867 -5.28 13.21 -7.55
N TRP A 868 -6.57 13.01 -7.79
CA TRP A 868 -7.43 12.14 -6.98
C TRP A 868 -8.52 11.48 -7.82
N VAL A 869 -9.18 10.47 -7.27
CA VAL A 869 -10.36 9.83 -7.89
C VAL A 869 -11.62 10.36 -7.21
N ASP A 870 -12.59 10.80 -8.01
CA ASP A 870 -13.90 11.26 -7.51
C ASP A 870 -14.85 10.08 -7.19
N ASP A 871 -16.05 10.37 -6.68
CA ASP A 871 -17.03 9.35 -6.28
C ASP A 871 -17.58 8.55 -7.46
N ASP A 872 -17.45 9.07 -8.69
CA ASP A 872 -17.87 8.40 -9.90
C ASP A 872 -16.74 7.50 -10.47
N GLY A 873 -15.61 7.38 -9.77
CA GLY A 873 -14.44 6.63 -10.21
C GLY A 873 -13.61 7.34 -11.28
N LYS A 874 -13.86 8.64 -11.53
CA LYS A 874 -13.13 9.42 -12.54
C LYS A 874 -11.90 10.09 -11.93
N VAL A 875 -10.79 10.02 -12.66
CA VAL A 875 -9.55 10.71 -12.31
C VAL A 875 -9.69 12.22 -12.49
N ARG A 876 -9.25 12.99 -11.49
CA ARG A 876 -9.29 14.46 -11.48
C ARG A 876 -7.94 15.04 -11.11
N LEU A 877 -7.60 16.16 -11.75
CA LEU A 877 -6.42 16.95 -11.45
C LEU A 877 -6.83 18.34 -10.94
N GLY A 878 -6.06 18.86 -9.99
CA GLY A 878 -6.19 20.21 -9.46
C GLY A 878 -4.84 20.77 -9.10
N GLY A 879 -4.70 22.09 -9.20
CA GLY A 879 -3.47 22.80 -8.87
C GLY A 879 -3.72 23.97 -7.93
N LEU A 880 -2.72 24.31 -7.13
CA LEU A 880 -2.69 25.55 -6.37
C LEU A 880 -1.62 26.47 -6.97
N THR A 881 -1.96 27.73 -7.19
CA THR A 881 -0.97 28.78 -7.50
C THR A 881 -0.56 29.46 -6.21
N LEU A 882 0.74 29.51 -5.93
CA LEU A 882 1.30 30.09 -4.71
C LEU A 882 1.73 31.54 -4.97
N PRO A 883 1.67 32.42 -3.95
CA PRO A 883 2.04 33.82 -4.12
C PRO A 883 3.56 33.95 -4.27
N ARG A 884 3.98 34.87 -5.14
CA ARG A 884 5.40 35.27 -5.25
C ARG A 884 5.81 36.26 -4.15
N ASP A 885 4.83 36.93 -3.54
CA ASP A 885 4.98 37.82 -2.39
C ASP A 885 3.76 37.68 -1.45
N PRO A 886 3.94 37.25 -0.18
CA PRO A 886 5.20 36.81 0.43
C PRO A 886 5.70 35.50 -0.19
N ILE A 887 7.03 35.34 -0.23
CA ILE A 887 7.68 34.15 -0.79
C ILE A 887 7.28 32.89 0.00
N THR A 888 6.85 31.85 -0.71
CA THR A 888 6.67 30.51 -0.14
C THR A 888 7.97 29.71 -0.27
N LEU A 889 8.60 29.34 0.85
CA LEU A 889 9.85 28.59 0.86
C LEU A 889 9.66 27.18 0.28
N GLY A 890 10.71 26.64 -0.35
CA GLY A 890 10.76 25.25 -0.83
C GLY A 890 11.08 24.22 0.26
N PRO A 891 10.81 22.92 0.00
CA PRO A 891 11.08 21.83 0.94
C PRO A 891 12.52 21.79 1.44
N ALA A 892 13.52 21.85 0.54
CA ALA A 892 14.93 21.87 0.94
C ALA A 892 15.28 23.08 1.83
N GLN A 893 14.78 24.28 1.51
CA GLN A 893 15.03 25.47 2.32
C GLN A 893 14.45 25.34 3.73
N MET A 894 13.21 24.85 3.84
CA MET A 894 12.55 24.60 5.13
C MET A 894 13.25 23.49 5.93
N SER A 895 13.72 22.43 5.27
CA SER A 895 14.52 21.37 5.89
C SER A 895 15.85 21.91 6.43
N ARG A 896 16.60 22.71 5.67
CA ARG A 896 17.84 23.35 6.14
C ARG A 896 17.63 24.20 7.39
N LEU A 897 16.61 25.07 7.39
CA LEU A 897 16.26 25.89 8.56
C LEU A 897 15.86 25.03 9.77
N THR A 898 15.17 23.92 9.52
CA THR A 898 14.77 22.96 10.55
C THR A 898 15.99 22.25 11.14
N PHE A 899 16.90 21.75 10.30
CA PHE A 899 18.09 21.02 10.73
C PHE A 899 19.12 21.94 11.40
N ALA A 900 19.23 23.19 10.97
CA ALA A 900 20.06 24.21 11.61
C ALA A 900 19.60 24.59 13.03
N THR A 901 18.37 24.23 13.42
CA THR A 901 17.88 24.49 14.78
C THR A 901 18.70 23.67 15.78
N PRO A 902 19.29 24.27 16.84
CA PRO A 902 20.25 23.58 17.73
C PRO A 902 19.74 22.27 18.32
N ARG A 903 18.44 22.17 18.57
CA ARG A 903 17.82 20.94 19.10
C ARG A 903 17.82 19.79 18.10
N VAL A 904 17.58 20.08 16.81
CA VAL A 904 17.57 19.08 15.74
C VAL A 904 18.99 18.72 15.36
N ARG A 905 19.85 19.72 15.12
CA ARG A 905 21.29 19.50 14.86
C ARG A 905 21.95 18.62 15.91
N ASN A 906 21.78 18.95 17.19
CA ASN A 906 22.38 18.16 18.27
C ASN A 906 21.81 16.72 18.34
N LEU A 907 20.53 16.51 18.01
CA LEU A 907 19.96 15.16 17.95
C LEU A 907 20.61 14.37 16.81
N LEU A 908 20.67 14.95 15.61
CA LEU A 908 21.23 14.32 14.42
C LEU A 908 22.72 13.99 14.62
N GLY A 909 23.52 14.98 15.07
CA GLY A 909 24.94 14.78 15.33
C GLY A 909 25.22 13.73 16.41
N LEU A 910 24.53 13.78 17.56
CA LEU A 910 24.71 12.78 18.62
C LEU A 910 24.29 11.38 18.17
N ARG A 911 23.14 11.24 17.51
CA ARG A 911 22.66 9.92 17.06
C ARG A 911 23.54 9.35 15.97
N ASN A 912 23.93 10.16 15.00
CA ASN A 912 24.78 9.71 13.93
C ASN A 912 26.18 9.28 14.44
N LEU A 913 26.71 9.96 15.48
CA LEU A 913 27.92 9.51 16.19
C LEU A 913 27.70 8.21 16.96
N GLU A 914 26.66 8.13 17.81
CA GLU A 914 26.35 6.93 18.62
C GLU A 914 26.16 5.68 17.77
N ILE A 915 25.52 5.82 16.61
CA ILE A 915 25.21 4.72 15.71
C ILE A 915 26.47 4.23 14.98
N ARG A 916 27.46 5.10 14.73
CA ARG A 916 28.67 4.78 13.96
C ARG A 916 29.88 4.35 14.80
N ASP A 917 29.90 4.59 16.12
CA ASP A 917 31.10 4.46 16.98
C ASP A 917 31.33 3.05 17.60
N LEU A 918 30.99 1.97 16.89
CA LEU A 918 31.36 0.60 17.31
C LEU A 918 32.18 -0.09 16.22
N ASP A 919 33.42 -0.40 16.59
CA ASP A 919 34.54 -0.97 15.82
C ASP A 919 34.27 -2.36 15.17
N LYS A 920 33.00 -2.75 15.02
CA LYS A 920 32.51 -3.89 14.22
C LYS A 920 31.12 -3.58 13.66
N SER A 921 31.08 -3.33 12.34
CA SER A 921 29.92 -3.20 11.45
C SER A 921 29.26 -1.82 11.33
N SER A 922 29.60 -1.15 10.24
CA SER A 922 29.12 0.13 9.69
C SER A 922 27.72 0.02 9.06
N ILE A 923 26.76 -0.58 9.76
CA ILE A 923 25.47 -0.90 9.16
C ILE A 923 24.45 0.21 9.43
N ASP A 924 24.45 0.88 10.57
CA ASP A 924 23.33 1.77 10.94
C ASP A 924 23.62 3.25 10.63
N SER A 925 22.60 4.01 10.17
CA SER A 925 22.67 5.44 9.89
C SER A 925 21.34 6.16 10.21
N VAL A 926 21.42 7.48 10.43
CA VAL A 926 20.20 8.30 10.54
C VAL A 926 19.64 8.52 9.14
N LEU A 927 18.35 8.27 8.97
CA LEU A 927 17.64 8.38 7.71
C LEU A 927 16.64 9.54 7.77
N LEU A 928 16.78 10.49 6.85
CA LEU A 928 15.86 11.61 6.67
C LEU A 928 14.69 11.15 5.80
N GLY A 929 13.47 11.17 6.35
CA GLY A 929 12.24 10.88 5.62
C GLY A 929 11.92 11.93 4.57
N ARG A 930 10.95 11.63 3.70
CA ARG A 930 10.52 12.59 2.67
C ARG A 930 9.72 13.74 3.33
N PRO A 931 10.01 15.01 3.03
CA PRO A 931 9.25 16.13 3.56
C PRO A 931 7.84 16.15 2.97
N ARG A 932 6.84 16.45 3.80
CA ARG A 932 5.42 16.53 3.40
C ARG A 932 4.91 17.93 3.69
N LEU A 933 4.30 18.56 2.69
CA LEU A 933 3.74 19.90 2.82
C LEU A 933 2.23 19.82 2.99
N ILE A 934 1.71 20.56 3.96
CA ILE A 934 0.29 20.59 4.30
C ILE A 934 -0.17 22.05 4.25
N PHE A 935 -1.10 22.33 3.35
CA PHE A 935 -1.69 23.65 3.17
C PHE A 935 -2.88 23.86 4.11
N PHE A 936 -2.84 24.95 4.86
CA PHE A 936 -3.94 25.42 5.72
C PHE A 936 -4.32 26.85 5.34
N ASP A 937 -5.53 27.28 5.67
CA ASP A 937 -5.99 28.65 5.40
C ASP A 937 -5.09 29.73 6.04
N GLY A 938 -4.44 29.39 7.16
CA GLY A 938 -3.49 30.27 7.85
C GLY A 938 -2.03 30.13 7.41
N GLY A 939 -1.66 29.21 6.52
CA GLY A 939 -0.27 29.03 6.08
C GLY A 939 0.15 27.58 5.84
N LEU A 940 1.42 27.42 5.46
CA LEU A 940 2.03 26.14 5.11
C LEU A 940 2.71 25.50 6.33
N VAL A 941 2.52 24.19 6.50
CA VAL A 941 3.24 23.36 7.48
C VAL A 941 4.02 22.29 6.74
N GLN A 942 5.34 22.28 6.90
CA GLN A 942 6.16 21.13 6.49
C GLN A 942 6.31 20.18 7.67
N VAL A 943 6.15 18.88 7.41
CA VAL A 943 6.43 17.80 8.35
C VAL A 943 7.48 16.88 7.74
N GLN A 944 8.49 16.49 8.51
CA GLN A 944 9.50 15.53 8.06
C GLN A 944 9.85 14.57 9.19
N ASN A 945 9.86 13.27 8.86
CA ASN A 945 10.14 12.22 9.84
C ASN A 945 11.64 11.92 9.84
N LEU A 946 12.18 11.58 11.01
CA LEU A 946 13.57 11.18 11.19
C LEU A 946 13.59 9.74 11.68
N TYR A 947 14.28 8.86 10.97
CA TYR A 947 14.39 7.44 11.30
C TYR A 947 15.82 7.05 11.68
N GLU A 948 15.93 6.01 12.48
CA GLU A 948 17.13 5.23 12.74
C GLU A 948 17.04 4.01 11.83
N GLY A 949 17.96 3.87 10.87
CA GLY A 949 17.94 2.80 9.87
C GLY A 949 19.23 1.99 9.88
N SER A 950 19.14 0.75 9.38
CA SER A 950 20.29 -0.11 9.07
C SER A 950 20.44 -0.25 7.55
N ARG A 951 21.67 -0.23 7.01
CA ARG A 951 22.07 -0.67 5.66
C ARG A 951 21.93 -2.20 5.60
N GLY A 952 20.71 -2.70 5.76
CA GLY A 952 20.31 -4.10 5.87
C GLY A 952 18.86 -4.24 6.34
N PRO A 953 18.27 -5.45 6.37
CA PRO A 953 16.91 -5.69 6.86
C PRO A 953 16.83 -5.54 8.39
N GLY A 954 16.87 -4.30 8.88
CA GLY A 954 16.75 -3.93 10.29
C GLY A 954 15.60 -2.98 10.55
N ALA A 955 15.20 -2.90 11.82
CA ALA A 955 13.99 -2.24 12.25
C ALA A 955 14.15 -0.73 12.20
N ALA A 956 13.57 -0.08 11.19
CA ALA A 956 13.49 1.37 11.20
C ALA A 956 12.69 1.86 12.41
N ARG A 957 13.33 2.68 13.24
CA ARG A 957 12.69 3.31 14.40
C ARG A 957 12.55 4.80 14.18
N LEU A 958 11.43 5.36 14.62
CA LEU A 958 11.24 6.81 14.57
C LEU A 958 12.10 7.48 15.65
N LEU A 959 13.09 8.28 15.25
CA LEU A 959 13.88 9.11 16.15
C LEU A 959 13.04 10.30 16.66
N GLY A 960 12.27 10.88 15.75
CA GLY A 960 11.35 11.98 16.01
C GLY A 960 10.74 12.53 14.71
N VAL A 961 9.81 13.46 14.86
CA VAL A 961 9.18 14.19 13.77
C VAL A 961 9.55 15.65 13.90
N THR A 962 10.00 16.26 12.80
CA THR A 962 10.21 17.70 12.71
C THR A 962 9.02 18.36 12.02
N ALA A 963 8.75 19.60 12.41
CA ALA A 963 7.76 20.43 11.74
C ALA A 963 8.29 21.85 11.57
N PHE A 964 8.03 22.46 10.41
CA PHE A 964 8.37 23.84 10.13
C PHE A 964 7.10 24.64 9.88
N VAL A 965 6.91 25.72 10.64
CA VAL A 965 5.74 26.59 10.61
C VAL A 965 6.16 28.03 10.86
N ASN A 966 5.78 28.95 9.98
CA ASN A 966 6.03 30.40 10.11
C ASN A 966 7.49 30.75 10.49
N GLY A 967 8.47 30.12 9.84
CA GLY A 967 9.90 30.38 10.13
C GLY A 967 10.44 29.71 11.39
N ARG A 968 9.65 28.89 12.10
CA ARG A 968 10.05 28.19 13.33
C ARG A 968 10.00 26.69 13.14
N ALA A 969 10.95 26.00 13.74
CA ALA A 969 11.04 24.55 13.72
C ALA A 969 10.67 23.92 15.07
N GLY A 970 9.96 22.81 15.04
CA GLY A 970 9.61 21.96 16.17
C GLY A 970 10.14 20.54 16.01
N LEU A 971 10.35 19.83 17.12
CA LEU A 971 10.80 18.43 17.14
C LEU A 971 10.03 17.66 18.22
N GLY A 972 9.14 16.78 17.80
CA GLY A 972 8.28 16.01 18.68
C GLY A 972 8.37 14.50 18.46
N PRO A 973 7.82 13.68 19.38
CA PRO A 973 7.65 12.25 19.15
C PRO A 973 6.60 11.90 18.08
N ASN A 974 5.78 12.86 17.63
CA ASN A 974 4.77 12.68 16.58
C ASN A 974 4.48 14.03 15.88
N VAL A 975 3.75 14.00 14.76
CA VAL A 975 3.38 15.19 13.97
C VAL A 975 2.68 16.24 14.86
N GLU A 976 1.71 15.79 15.66
CA GLU A 976 0.91 16.63 16.55
C GLU A 976 1.78 17.49 17.48
N SER A 977 2.78 16.88 18.12
CA SER A 977 3.69 17.52 19.06
C SER A 977 4.77 18.37 18.38
N ALA A 978 5.25 17.96 17.21
CA ALA A 978 6.21 18.73 16.43
C ALA A 978 5.61 20.07 15.98
N VAL A 979 4.40 20.05 15.43
CA VAL A 979 3.68 21.26 14.99
C VAL A 979 3.38 22.18 16.18
N ARG A 980 2.89 21.65 17.31
CA ARG A 980 2.68 22.45 18.53
C ARG A 980 3.95 23.14 19.02
N GLN A 981 5.08 22.43 18.95
CA GLN A 981 6.35 23.01 19.36
C GLN A 981 6.78 24.13 18.41
N ALA A 982 6.64 23.95 17.08
CA ALA A 982 6.93 25.01 16.12
C ALA A 982 6.09 26.27 16.37
N LEU A 983 4.85 26.09 16.81
CA LEU A 983 3.92 27.17 17.20
C LEU A 983 4.24 27.86 18.53
N ASN A 984 5.17 27.35 19.34
CA ASN A 984 5.45 27.82 20.71
C ASN A 984 4.19 27.85 21.62
N GLU A 985 3.39 26.77 21.62
CA GLU A 985 2.23 26.71 22.51
C GLU A 985 2.67 26.61 23.99
N PRO A 986 2.18 27.49 24.90
CA PRO A 986 2.67 27.55 26.28
C PRO A 986 2.30 26.29 27.10
N PRO A 987 3.11 25.94 28.12
CA PRO A 987 2.86 24.79 28.98
C PRO A 987 1.62 25.02 29.86
N ARG A 988 0.80 23.96 30.04
CA ARG A 988 -0.33 23.98 30.96
C ARG A 988 -0.09 23.01 32.10
N VAL A 989 -0.43 23.40 33.32
CA VAL A 989 -0.35 22.52 34.49
C VAL A 989 -1.58 22.68 35.38
N ARG A 990 -2.19 21.55 35.74
CA ARG A 990 -3.29 21.47 36.68
C ARG A 990 -2.98 20.44 37.75
N VAL A 991 -2.72 20.92 38.96
CA VAL A 991 -2.51 20.07 40.13
C VAL A 991 -3.86 19.54 40.61
N LEU A 992 -3.97 18.24 40.83
CA LEU A 992 -5.19 17.61 41.32
C LEU A 992 -5.17 17.58 42.85
N ARG A 993 -6.28 17.98 43.48
CA ARG A 993 -6.44 17.83 44.93
C ARG A 993 -6.56 16.33 45.29
N PRO A 994 -5.89 15.86 46.35
CA PRO A 994 -6.10 14.49 46.84
C PRO A 994 -7.56 14.32 47.29
N GLY A 995 -8.18 13.18 46.98
CA GLY A 995 -9.58 12.89 47.31
C GLY A 995 -9.86 12.79 48.81
N SER A 996 -8.84 12.50 49.62
CA SER A 996 -8.89 12.51 51.09
C SER A 996 -7.64 13.17 51.69
N PRO A 997 -7.74 13.84 52.85
CA PRO A 997 -6.58 14.46 53.52
C PRO A 997 -5.49 13.42 53.83
N PRO A 998 -4.22 13.63 53.44
CA PRO A 998 -3.14 12.70 53.74
C PRO A 998 -2.88 12.62 55.25
N VAL A 999 -2.44 11.45 55.73
CA VAL A 999 -2.11 11.21 57.14
C VAL A 999 -0.60 11.08 57.33
N VAL A 1000 -0.05 11.68 58.41
CA VAL A 1000 1.37 11.60 58.77
C VAL A 1000 1.84 10.14 58.81
N GLY A 1001 2.93 9.84 58.10
CA GLY A 1001 3.53 8.51 58.03
C GLY A 1001 2.97 7.58 56.95
N THR A 1002 1.89 7.95 56.26
CA THR A 1002 1.30 7.15 55.17
C THR A 1002 1.73 7.71 53.81
N PRO A 1003 2.30 6.91 52.89
CA PRO A 1003 2.64 7.37 51.55
C PRO A 1003 1.38 7.77 50.77
N VAL A 1004 1.38 8.97 50.19
CA VAL A 1004 0.32 9.46 49.29
C VAL A 1004 0.90 9.73 47.91
N GLN A 1005 0.12 9.44 46.86
CA GLN A 1005 0.44 9.83 45.49
C GLN A 1005 -0.27 11.14 45.16
N LEU A 1006 0.51 12.21 45.03
CA LEU A 1006 0.01 13.51 44.59
C LEU A 1006 0.01 13.53 43.07
N ALA A 1007 -1.16 13.76 42.47
CA ALA A 1007 -1.31 13.75 41.02
C ALA A 1007 -1.43 15.16 40.45
N PHE A 1008 -0.94 15.34 39.24
CA PHE A 1008 -1.08 16.56 38.46
C PHE A 1008 -1.24 16.19 36.98
N ARG A 1009 -1.91 17.04 36.21
CA ARG A 1009 -1.96 16.93 34.75
C ARG A 1009 -1.10 18.04 34.16
N VAL A 1010 -0.25 17.68 33.23
CA VAL A 1010 0.66 18.59 32.54
C VAL A 1010 0.44 18.43 31.04
N GLN A 1011 0.53 19.54 30.33
CA GLN A 1011 0.58 19.59 28.89
C GLN A 1011 1.74 20.51 28.48
N ASN A 1012 2.46 20.12 27.43
CA ASN A 1012 3.49 20.91 26.77
C ASN A 1012 4.69 21.29 27.68
N ALA A 1013 5.10 20.44 28.63
CA ALA A 1013 6.23 20.69 29.53
C ALA A 1013 7.54 20.01 29.08
N ARG A 1014 8.67 20.66 29.39
CA ARG A 1014 10.05 20.16 29.25
C ARG A 1014 10.59 19.58 30.55
N ARG A 1015 10.26 20.24 31.66
CA ARG A 1015 10.77 19.93 33.00
C ARG A 1015 9.76 20.40 34.02
N GLU A 1016 9.45 19.56 34.99
CA GLU A 1016 8.59 19.95 36.10
C GLU A 1016 9.38 19.97 37.40
N VAL A 1017 9.24 21.06 38.13
CA VAL A 1017 9.75 21.19 39.50
C VAL A 1017 8.55 21.16 40.43
N VAL A 1018 8.35 20.00 41.05
CA VAL A 1018 7.32 19.82 42.08
C VAL A 1018 7.90 20.30 43.40
N THR A 1019 7.31 21.36 43.93
CA THR A 1019 7.67 21.97 45.21
C THR A 1019 6.56 21.70 46.22
N ILE A 1020 6.89 20.95 47.27
CA ILE A 1020 6.00 20.68 48.39
C ILE A 1020 6.48 21.52 49.57
N THR A 1021 5.70 22.52 49.95
CA THR A 1021 6.01 23.38 51.09
C THR A 1021 5.16 22.96 52.29
N THR A 1022 5.84 22.64 53.40
CA THR A 1022 5.25 22.30 54.70
C THR A 1022 5.75 23.26 55.78
N ALA A 1023 5.11 23.28 56.95
CA ALA A 1023 5.54 24.11 58.09
C ALA A 1023 6.96 23.81 58.62
N ARG A 1024 7.58 22.67 58.27
CA ARG A 1024 8.95 22.29 58.69
C ARG A 1024 10.00 22.36 57.58
N GLY A 1025 9.62 22.72 56.35
CA GLY A 1025 10.57 22.79 55.24
C GLY A 1025 9.95 22.54 53.86
N THR A 1026 10.76 22.73 52.83
CA THR A 1026 10.38 22.57 51.42
C THR A 1026 11.07 21.36 50.81
N THR A 1027 10.32 20.47 50.19
CA THR A 1027 10.85 19.35 49.40
C THR A 1027 10.67 19.66 47.92
N ARG A 1028 11.75 19.58 47.13
CA ARG A 1028 11.71 19.74 45.68
C ARG A 1028 11.99 18.40 45.02
N ARG A 1029 11.21 18.06 44.00
CA ARG A 1029 11.46 16.90 43.14
C ARG A 1029 11.34 17.35 41.70
N THR A 1030 12.37 17.05 40.91
CA THR A 1030 12.32 17.27 39.46
C THR A 1030 11.72 16.02 38.82
N LEU A 1031 10.79 16.21 37.89
CA LEU A 1031 10.22 15.16 37.04
C LEU A 1031 10.35 15.58 35.57
N GLN A 1032 10.14 14.60 34.68
CA GLN A 1032 10.07 14.78 33.23
C GLN A 1032 8.77 14.12 32.73
N VAL A 1033 7.69 14.87 32.71
CA VAL A 1033 6.35 14.45 32.26
C VAL A 1033 5.86 15.46 31.23
N ILE A 1034 6.14 15.15 29.95
CA ILE A 1034 5.90 16.06 28.83
C ILE A 1034 4.39 16.35 28.64
N ASN A 1035 3.58 15.29 28.66
CA ASN A 1035 2.13 15.34 28.52
C ASN A 1035 1.48 14.24 29.37
N GLY A 1036 0.35 14.55 30.00
CA GLY A 1036 -0.47 13.56 30.73
C GLY A 1036 -0.44 13.72 32.25
N ARG A 1037 -0.71 12.62 32.96
CA ARG A 1037 -0.85 12.61 34.42
C ARG A 1037 0.48 12.25 35.08
N GLY A 1038 1.14 13.22 35.71
CA GLY A 1038 2.28 12.97 36.58
C GLY A 1038 1.83 12.62 38.01
N THR A 1039 2.58 11.74 38.68
CA THR A 1039 2.37 11.44 40.10
C THR A 1039 3.67 11.57 40.89
N VAL A 1040 3.57 12.10 42.11
CA VAL A 1040 4.69 12.19 43.05
C VAL A 1040 4.31 11.43 44.30
N ARG A 1041 5.07 10.37 44.59
CA ARG A 1041 4.99 9.70 45.89
C ARG A 1041 5.62 10.60 46.95
N TRP A 1042 4.84 10.95 47.97
CA TRP A 1042 5.26 11.79 49.09
C TRP A 1042 4.77 11.19 50.42
N VAL A 1043 5.63 11.23 51.44
CA VAL A 1043 5.29 10.77 52.80
C VAL A 1043 5.30 11.99 53.72
N PRO A 1044 4.14 12.47 54.19
CA PRO A 1044 4.07 13.60 55.11
C PRO A 1044 4.71 13.24 56.46
N ARG A 1045 5.64 14.08 56.90
CA ARG A 1045 6.34 13.93 58.20
C ARG A 1045 5.71 14.74 59.33
N THR A 1046 4.89 15.74 59.01
CA THR A 1046 4.23 16.62 59.98
C THR A 1046 2.80 16.92 59.57
N ALA A 1047 1.94 17.10 60.57
CA ALA A 1047 0.57 17.52 60.36
C ALA A 1047 0.48 19.05 60.23
N GLY A 1048 -0.47 19.55 59.43
CA GLY A 1048 -0.63 20.99 59.17
C GLY A 1048 -1.01 21.32 57.73
N GLY A 1049 -0.99 22.62 57.41
CA GLY A 1049 -1.24 23.12 56.05
C GLY A 1049 -0.06 22.85 55.11
N VAL A 1050 -0.37 22.39 53.91
CA VAL A 1050 0.61 22.04 52.87
C VAL A 1050 0.24 22.74 51.58
N ARG A 1051 1.24 23.32 50.91
CA ARG A 1051 1.11 23.92 49.58
C ARG A 1051 1.92 23.10 48.60
N LEU A 1052 1.23 22.51 47.63
CA LEU A 1052 1.83 21.81 46.51
C LEU A 1052 1.85 22.77 45.32
N ARG A 1053 3.04 23.21 44.90
CA ARG A 1053 3.27 24.00 43.69
C ARG A 1053 3.95 23.13 42.66
N VAL A 1054 3.37 23.02 41.47
CA VAL A 1054 4.04 22.41 40.34
C VAL A 1054 4.37 23.52 39.36
N THR A 1055 5.67 23.75 39.16
CA THR A 1055 6.17 24.65 38.12
C THR A 1055 6.58 23.80 36.94
N VAL A 1056 6.04 24.11 35.77
CA VAL A 1056 6.42 23.47 34.50
C VAL A 1056 7.14 24.49 33.64
N ALA A 1057 8.27 24.10 33.07
CA ALA A 1057 8.95 24.85 32.03
C ALA A 1057 8.46 24.35 30.67
N GLY A 1058 8.04 25.25 29.78
CA GLY A 1058 7.68 24.97 28.41
C GLY A 1058 8.90 24.70 27.55
N LEU A 1059 8.66 24.23 26.33
CA LEU A 1059 9.71 23.96 25.34
C LEU A 1059 10.38 25.27 24.83
N ASP A 1060 9.67 26.39 24.94
CA ASP A 1060 10.07 27.77 24.62
C ASP A 1060 10.80 28.49 25.78
N GLY A 1061 10.96 27.84 26.94
CA GLY A 1061 11.56 28.42 28.14
C GLY A 1061 10.58 29.16 29.06
N THR A 1062 9.31 29.29 28.70
CA THR A 1062 8.28 29.88 29.58
C THR A 1062 8.05 29.02 30.81
N GLN A 1063 7.70 29.62 31.96
CA GLN A 1063 7.40 28.86 33.18
C GLN A 1063 5.99 29.12 33.68
N VAL A 1064 5.17 28.08 33.73
CA VAL A 1064 3.81 28.14 34.27
C VAL A 1064 3.76 27.37 35.57
N SER A 1065 3.13 27.96 36.59
CA SER A 1065 3.01 27.35 37.92
C SER A 1065 1.56 27.20 38.31
N HIS A 1066 1.17 26.04 38.83
CA HIS A 1066 -0.13 25.84 39.46
C HIS A 1066 0.05 25.34 40.89
N SER A 1067 -0.65 25.95 41.84
CA SER A 1067 -0.52 25.65 43.27
C SER A 1067 -1.85 25.23 43.88
N VAL A 1068 -1.81 24.21 44.73
CA VAL A 1068 -2.97 23.72 45.49
C VAL A 1068 -2.59 23.59 46.96
N GLY A 1069 -3.44 24.15 47.83
CA GLY A 1069 -3.35 23.96 49.28
C GLY A 1069 -4.23 22.82 49.77
N PHE A 1070 -3.74 22.01 50.70
CA PHE A 1070 -4.51 20.99 51.42
C PHE A 1070 -3.93 20.76 52.82
N ARG A 1071 -4.65 20.05 53.70
CA ARG A 1071 -4.21 19.75 55.06
C ARG A 1071 -3.76 18.30 55.21
N VAL A 1072 -2.72 18.08 56.00
CA VAL A 1072 -2.27 16.77 56.46
C VAL A 1072 -2.75 16.55 57.89
N LEU A 1073 -3.39 15.40 58.11
CA LEU A 1073 -3.89 14.96 59.41
C LEU A 1073 -2.79 14.18 60.16
N GLY A 1074 -2.76 14.32 61.49
CA GLY A 1074 -1.93 13.54 62.40
C GLY A 1074 -2.40 12.08 62.52
N PRO A 1075 -1.66 11.23 63.26
CA PRO A 1075 -2.01 9.83 63.42
C PRO A 1075 -3.41 9.65 64.02
N ALA A 1076 -4.18 8.70 63.49
CA ALA A 1076 -5.53 8.44 63.94
C ALA A 1076 -5.60 8.04 65.44
N PRO A 1077 -6.67 8.41 66.16
CA PRO A 1077 -6.86 8.03 67.56
C PRO A 1077 -7.06 6.52 67.69
N ARG A 1078 -6.32 5.88 68.61
CA ARG A 1078 -6.41 4.44 68.92
C ARG A 1078 -7.21 4.23 70.19
N LEU A 1079 -8.26 3.40 70.14
CA LEU A 1079 -9.17 3.12 71.26
C LEU A 1079 -9.10 1.63 71.65
N ARG A 1080 -8.85 1.34 72.94
CA ARG A 1080 -8.78 -0.01 73.51
C ARG A 1080 -9.64 -0.10 74.78
N ILE A 1081 -10.39 -1.18 74.96
CA ILE A 1081 -11.14 -1.45 76.20
C ILE A 1081 -10.20 -2.22 77.15
N VAL A 1082 -10.10 -1.80 78.42
CA VAL A 1082 -8.98 -2.18 79.31
C VAL A 1082 -9.34 -3.26 80.35
N ALA A 1083 -10.62 -3.45 80.72
CA ALA A 1083 -11.01 -4.37 81.80
C ALA A 1083 -12.38 -5.06 81.55
N PRO A 1084 -12.63 -6.28 82.08
CA PRO A 1084 -13.75 -7.15 81.72
C PRO A 1084 -15.11 -6.73 82.33
N THR A 1085 -16.19 -6.98 81.59
CA THR A 1085 -17.59 -6.68 81.97
C THR A 1085 -18.20 -7.83 82.78
N LYS A 1086 -18.50 -7.62 84.06
CA LYS A 1086 -19.47 -8.46 84.79
C LYS A 1086 -20.89 -8.17 84.23
N PRO A 1087 -21.82 -9.15 84.19
CA PRO A 1087 -23.21 -8.86 83.85
C PRO A 1087 -23.81 -7.86 84.85
N GLY A 1088 -24.57 -6.89 84.36
CA GLY A 1088 -25.18 -5.84 85.17
C GLY A 1088 -26.37 -6.36 85.99
N VAL A 1089 -26.69 -5.70 87.09
CA VAL A 1089 -27.89 -5.97 87.89
C VAL A 1089 -28.58 -4.62 88.13
N VAL A 1090 -29.91 -4.58 88.03
CA VAL A 1090 -30.74 -3.40 88.21
C VAL A 1090 -30.45 -2.80 89.59
N GLY A 1091 -30.08 -1.52 89.61
CA GLY A 1091 -29.71 -0.80 90.84
C GLY A 1091 -28.24 -0.94 91.26
N GLN A 1092 -27.41 -1.77 90.61
CA GLN A 1092 -25.97 -1.87 90.91
C GLN A 1092 -25.08 -1.15 89.88
N PRO A 1093 -24.07 -0.37 90.30
CA PRO A 1093 -23.21 0.38 89.38
C PRO A 1093 -22.20 -0.52 88.64
N LEU A 1094 -22.22 -0.50 87.32
CA LEU A 1094 -21.27 -1.16 86.41
C LEU A 1094 -20.18 -0.18 85.96
N ARG A 1095 -18.90 -0.58 86.09
CA ARG A 1095 -17.74 0.24 85.74
C ARG A 1095 -17.00 -0.32 84.51
N ILE A 1096 -16.91 0.47 83.43
CA ILE A 1096 -16.25 0.08 82.18
C ILE A 1096 -15.14 1.07 81.85
N ALA A 1097 -13.89 0.59 81.79
CA ALA A 1097 -12.72 1.42 81.50
C ALA A 1097 -12.22 1.23 80.06
N PHE A 1098 -11.91 2.34 79.38
CA PHE A 1098 -11.31 2.37 78.06
C PHE A 1098 -10.05 3.26 78.07
N ALA A 1099 -9.06 2.91 77.25
CA ALA A 1099 -7.85 3.69 77.02
C ALA A 1099 -7.81 4.20 75.58
N VAL A 1100 -7.40 5.43 75.41
CA VAL A 1100 -7.31 6.13 74.13
C VAL A 1100 -5.92 6.73 73.98
N ARG A 1101 -5.32 6.61 72.79
CA ARG A 1101 -4.10 7.33 72.40
C ARG A 1101 -4.41 8.24 71.22
N ASN A 1102 -3.79 9.42 71.18
CA ASN A 1102 -3.94 10.43 70.12
C ASN A 1102 -5.38 11.00 69.97
N ALA A 1103 -6.19 10.97 71.03
CA ALA A 1103 -7.52 11.58 71.11
C ALA A 1103 -7.53 12.76 72.09
N VAL A 1104 -8.44 13.72 71.89
CA VAL A 1104 -8.68 14.86 72.80
C VAL A 1104 -10.00 14.68 73.53
N GLU A 1105 -11.00 14.20 72.80
CA GLU A 1105 -12.34 13.98 73.31
C GLU A 1105 -12.71 12.51 73.07
N ALA A 1106 -13.43 11.93 74.03
CA ALA A 1106 -14.21 10.72 73.81
C ALA A 1106 -15.65 10.98 74.20
N SER A 1107 -16.59 10.38 73.49
CA SER A 1107 -17.98 10.26 73.91
C SER A 1107 -18.30 8.79 74.05
N ALA A 1108 -18.90 8.40 75.17
CA ALA A 1108 -19.45 7.07 75.36
C ALA A 1108 -20.97 7.20 75.48
N THR A 1109 -21.67 6.49 74.61
CA THR A 1109 -23.14 6.44 74.59
C THR A 1109 -23.56 5.04 74.99
N ILE A 1110 -24.41 4.91 76.02
CA ILE A 1110 -25.04 3.64 76.38
C ILE A 1110 -26.48 3.66 75.89
N SER A 1111 -26.85 2.69 75.08
CA SER A 1111 -28.20 2.50 74.56
C SER A 1111 -28.79 1.21 75.13
N THR A 1112 -30.00 1.28 75.65
CA THR A 1112 -30.78 0.14 76.15
C THR A 1112 -31.98 -0.09 75.23
N ARG A 1113 -32.84 -1.09 75.49
CA ARG A 1113 -34.07 -1.31 74.69
C ARG A 1113 -35.05 -0.14 74.71
N THR A 1114 -35.02 0.72 75.72
CA THR A 1114 -35.92 1.88 75.85
C THR A 1114 -35.36 3.15 75.20
N GLY A 1115 -34.12 3.11 74.68
CA GLY A 1115 -33.46 4.25 74.02
C GLY A 1115 -32.04 4.50 74.55
N ILE A 1116 -31.46 5.66 74.21
CA ILE A 1116 -30.17 6.09 74.74
C ILE A 1116 -30.33 6.39 76.24
N ALA A 1117 -29.69 5.58 77.09
CA ALA A 1117 -29.69 5.80 78.54
C ALA A 1117 -28.92 7.07 78.90
N PHE A 1118 -27.73 7.25 78.32
CA PHE A 1118 -27.00 8.52 78.37
C PHE A 1118 -25.86 8.56 77.35
N THR A 1119 -25.45 9.78 77.02
CA THR A 1119 -24.19 10.08 76.34
C THR A 1119 -23.32 10.88 77.28
N ARG A 1120 -22.11 10.39 77.59
CA ARG A 1120 -21.13 11.11 78.39
C ARG A 1120 -19.93 11.49 77.54
N GLN A 1121 -19.60 12.77 77.52
CA GLN A 1121 -18.36 13.28 76.94
C GLN A 1121 -17.25 13.24 78.00
N PHE A 1122 -16.03 12.97 77.54
CA PHE A 1122 -14.82 12.85 78.33
C PHE A 1122 -13.75 13.70 77.67
N ASP A 1123 -13.24 14.69 78.40
CA ASP A 1123 -11.99 15.35 78.08
C ASP A 1123 -10.85 14.44 78.56
N LEU A 1124 -10.03 13.97 77.62
CA LEU A 1124 -9.03 12.94 77.90
C LEU A 1124 -7.69 13.60 78.24
N THR A 1125 -7.43 13.86 79.53
CA THR A 1125 -6.11 14.34 80.01
C THR A 1125 -5.07 13.21 80.07
N ASP A 1126 -5.46 12.02 80.55
CA ASP A 1126 -4.53 10.89 80.79
C ASP A 1126 -4.71 9.72 79.81
N GLY A 1127 -5.48 9.90 78.74
CA GLY A 1127 -5.73 8.85 77.73
C GLY A 1127 -6.47 7.63 78.29
N ARG A 1128 -7.22 7.76 79.38
CA ARG A 1128 -8.11 6.74 79.95
C ARG A 1128 -9.45 7.36 80.33
N GLY A 1129 -10.54 6.70 79.97
CA GLY A 1129 -11.90 7.07 80.34
C GLY A 1129 -12.58 5.92 81.08
N VAL A 1130 -13.43 6.26 82.06
CA VAL A 1130 -14.21 5.29 82.82
C VAL A 1130 -15.67 5.69 82.74
N VAL A 1131 -16.49 4.79 82.20
CA VAL A 1131 -17.94 4.91 82.18
C VAL A 1131 -18.48 4.17 83.40
N LEU A 1132 -19.22 4.87 84.26
CA LEU A 1132 -19.95 4.27 85.36
C LEU A 1132 -21.44 4.35 85.01
N TRP A 1133 -22.13 3.22 84.99
CA TRP A 1133 -23.55 3.13 84.64
C TRP A 1133 -24.28 2.21 85.61
N THR A 1134 -25.33 2.71 86.26
CA THR A 1134 -26.24 1.90 87.07
C THR A 1134 -27.47 1.61 86.22
N PRO A 1135 -27.73 0.35 85.84
CA PRO A 1135 -28.90 0.02 85.03
C PRO A 1135 -30.19 0.18 85.83
N GLU A 1136 -31.17 0.86 85.26
CA GLU A 1136 -32.50 1.05 85.87
C GLU A 1136 -33.52 -0.03 85.45
N THR A 1137 -33.25 -0.71 84.32
CA THR A 1137 -34.15 -1.72 83.73
C THR A 1137 -33.37 -2.96 83.30
N ALA A 1138 -33.96 -4.15 83.46
CA ALA A 1138 -33.36 -5.40 83.01
C ALA A 1138 -33.42 -5.58 81.48
N GLY A 1139 -32.36 -6.09 80.85
CA GLY A 1139 -32.24 -6.31 79.40
C GLY A 1139 -30.87 -5.98 78.78
N PRO A 1140 -30.67 -6.24 77.47
CA PRO A 1140 -29.43 -5.97 76.74
C PRO A 1140 -29.23 -4.47 76.49
N ALA A 1141 -27.99 -4.02 76.59
CA ALA A 1141 -27.52 -2.67 76.35
C ALA A 1141 -26.24 -2.65 75.50
N VAL A 1142 -26.07 -1.62 74.66
CA VAL A 1142 -24.90 -1.43 73.81
C VAL A 1142 -24.23 -0.10 74.18
N MET A 1143 -22.95 -0.17 74.52
CA MET A 1143 -22.10 1.01 74.69
C MET A 1143 -21.31 1.27 73.41
N SER A 1144 -21.49 2.43 72.79
CA SER A 1144 -20.64 2.92 71.70
C SER A 1144 -19.72 4.04 72.19
N ILE A 1145 -18.42 3.84 72.05
CA ILE A 1145 -17.41 4.86 72.36
C ILE A 1145 -16.89 5.43 71.04
N GLN A 1146 -16.98 6.75 70.88
CA GLN A 1146 -16.48 7.51 69.75
C GLN A 1146 -15.42 8.49 70.24
N VAL A 1147 -14.22 8.43 69.68
CA VAL A 1147 -13.08 9.26 70.06
C VAL A 1147 -12.69 10.19 68.92
N ARG A 1148 -12.39 11.45 69.27
CA ARG A 1148 -12.01 12.51 68.33
C ARG A 1148 -10.57 12.95 68.58
N GLY A 1149 -9.75 12.97 67.55
CA GLY A 1149 -8.37 13.45 67.55
C GLY A 1149 -8.26 14.98 67.43
N ARG A 1150 -7.07 15.53 67.73
CA ARG A 1150 -6.78 16.98 67.71
C ARG A 1150 -7.11 17.69 66.40
N GLN A 1151 -7.22 16.95 65.30
CA GLN A 1151 -7.43 17.49 63.97
C GLN A 1151 -8.73 16.95 63.33
N GLY A 1152 -9.68 16.51 64.17
CA GLY A 1152 -11.02 16.09 63.74
C GLY A 1152 -11.13 14.65 63.26
N GLN A 1153 -10.07 13.82 63.36
CA GLN A 1153 -10.16 12.39 63.07
C GLN A 1153 -11.07 11.69 64.07
N VAL A 1154 -11.96 10.81 63.63
CA VAL A 1154 -12.90 10.09 64.51
C VAL A 1154 -12.69 8.58 64.40
N THR A 1155 -12.59 7.89 65.54
CA THR A 1155 -12.57 6.41 65.63
C THR A 1155 -13.69 5.98 66.58
N SER A 1156 -14.41 4.89 66.29
CA SER A 1156 -15.45 4.37 67.21
C SER A 1156 -15.32 2.87 67.49
N LYS A 1157 -15.84 2.41 68.63
CA LYS A 1157 -15.91 1.00 69.03
C LYS A 1157 -17.19 0.73 69.83
N ARG A 1158 -17.84 -0.42 69.60
CA ARG A 1158 -19.07 -0.85 70.29
C ARG A 1158 -18.81 -2.04 71.24
N LEU A 1159 -19.56 -2.12 72.33
CA LEU A 1159 -19.51 -3.18 73.36
C LEU A 1159 -20.94 -3.53 73.80
N ALA A 1160 -21.31 -4.81 73.84
CA ALA A 1160 -22.62 -5.29 74.32
C ALA A 1160 -22.58 -5.70 75.81
N ILE A 1161 -23.67 -5.49 76.56
CA ILE A 1161 -23.80 -5.66 78.03
C ILE A 1161 -25.22 -6.21 78.37
N ASP A 1162 -25.37 -7.18 79.28
CA ASP A 1162 -26.67 -7.74 79.74
C ASP A 1162 -26.99 -7.44 81.23
N VAL A 1163 -28.27 -7.23 81.63
CA VAL A 1163 -28.71 -6.73 82.99
C VAL A 1163 -29.90 -7.50 83.65
N ALA A 1164 -29.89 -7.83 84.97
CA ALA A 1164 -30.90 -8.64 85.77
C ALA A 1164 -31.60 -7.93 87.03
N PRO A 1165 -32.77 -8.35 87.62
CA PRO A 1165 -33.58 -7.65 88.72
C PRO A 1165 -33.38 -8.04 90.25
N VAL A 1166 -34.03 -7.38 91.28
CA VAL A 1166 -33.83 -7.46 92.81
C VAL A 1166 -35.15 -7.52 93.71
N ASP A 1167 -35.16 -8.18 94.90
CA ASP A 1167 -36.29 -8.52 95.86
C ASP A 1167 -36.52 -7.60 97.14
N THR A 1168 -37.67 -7.67 97.88
CA THR A 1168 -38.11 -6.81 99.05
C THR A 1168 -38.63 -7.56 100.34
N VAL A 1169 -38.62 -6.94 101.56
CA VAL A 1169 -38.94 -7.53 102.92
C VAL A 1169 -39.96 -6.69 103.78
N THR A 1170 -40.75 -7.31 104.69
CA THR A 1170 -41.94 -6.79 105.47
C THR A 1170 -41.73 -6.72 107.03
N PRO A 1171 -42.38 -5.79 107.82
CA PRO A 1171 -42.16 -5.58 109.28
C PRO A 1171 -43.00 -6.43 110.29
N PRO A 1172 -42.59 -6.56 111.58
CA PRO A 1172 -43.21 -7.41 112.64
C PRO A 1172 -44.45 -6.81 113.35
N SER A 1173 -45.27 -7.66 114.00
CA SER A 1173 -46.53 -7.30 114.70
C SER A 1173 -46.64 -7.82 116.15
N VAL A 1174 -47.35 -7.11 117.04
CA VAL A 1174 -47.56 -7.46 118.47
C VAL A 1174 -49.02 -7.21 118.88
N ALA A 1175 -49.63 -8.17 119.57
CA ALA A 1175 -51.00 -8.08 120.12
C ALA A 1175 -51.07 -8.61 121.57
N LEU A 1176 -51.84 -7.97 122.45
CA LEU A 1176 -52.05 -8.43 123.83
C LEU A 1176 -53.25 -9.39 123.87
N VAL A 1177 -53.07 -10.60 124.43
CA VAL A 1177 -54.07 -11.67 124.36
C VAL A 1177 -54.88 -11.77 125.66
N ARG A 1178 -54.23 -11.67 126.83
CA ARG A 1178 -54.91 -11.76 128.12
C ARG A 1178 -54.23 -10.87 129.15
N VAL A 1179 -54.96 -9.87 129.64
CA VAL A 1179 -54.52 -8.93 130.67
C VAL A 1179 -55.67 -8.76 131.67
N PRO A 1180 -55.50 -9.09 132.96
CA PRO A 1180 -56.54 -8.91 133.97
C PRO A 1180 -56.86 -7.42 134.16
N THR A 1181 -58.14 -7.06 134.30
CA THR A 1181 -58.58 -5.67 134.43
C THR A 1181 -58.37 -5.07 135.83
N THR A 1182 -58.28 -5.91 136.86
CA THR A 1182 -58.03 -5.50 138.25
C THR A 1182 -57.03 -6.46 138.88
N LEU A 1183 -56.00 -5.91 139.53
CA LEU A 1183 -54.97 -6.67 140.24
C LEU A 1183 -55.13 -6.45 141.75
N THR A 1184 -54.72 -7.41 142.58
CA THR A 1184 -54.84 -7.29 144.05
C THR A 1184 -53.49 -7.58 144.70
N VAL A 1185 -53.08 -6.77 145.68
CA VAL A 1185 -51.77 -6.95 146.35
C VAL A 1185 -51.66 -8.34 146.96
N GLY A 1186 -50.56 -9.05 146.70
CA GLY A 1186 -50.28 -10.38 147.24
C GLY A 1186 -50.86 -11.56 146.45
N VAL A 1187 -51.70 -11.34 145.43
CA VAL A 1187 -52.27 -12.40 144.57
C VAL A 1187 -51.59 -12.44 143.20
N ALA A 1188 -51.11 -13.61 142.78
CA ALA A 1188 -50.41 -13.77 141.49
C ALA A 1188 -51.37 -13.60 140.30
N ALA A 1189 -51.04 -12.69 139.38
CA ALA A 1189 -51.80 -12.45 138.16
C ALA A 1189 -51.03 -12.91 136.91
N THR A 1190 -51.72 -13.56 135.98
CA THR A 1190 -51.12 -14.09 134.74
C THR A 1190 -51.44 -13.20 133.53
N PHE A 1191 -50.41 -12.85 132.77
CA PHE A 1191 -50.46 -12.05 131.55
C PHE A 1191 -50.07 -12.89 130.33
N ALA A 1192 -50.70 -12.64 129.18
CA ALA A 1192 -50.43 -13.31 127.91
C ALA A 1192 -50.40 -12.32 126.73
N PHE A 1193 -49.41 -12.43 125.85
CA PHE A 1193 -49.31 -11.63 124.62
C PHE A 1193 -48.85 -12.47 123.43
N GLN A 1194 -49.09 -11.97 122.22
CA GLN A 1194 -48.65 -12.54 120.94
C GLN A 1194 -47.70 -11.59 120.20
N ALA A 1195 -46.58 -12.09 119.68
CA ALA A 1195 -45.65 -11.34 118.84
C ALA A 1195 -45.15 -12.19 117.66
N ASP A 1196 -45.39 -11.72 116.43
CA ASP A 1196 -45.12 -12.45 115.17
C ASP A 1196 -44.25 -11.62 114.21
N GLY A 1197 -43.43 -12.30 113.40
CA GLY A 1197 -42.52 -11.67 112.43
C GLY A 1197 -41.24 -11.04 113.03
N CYS A 1198 -40.98 -11.28 114.31
CA CYS A 1198 -39.85 -10.71 115.07
C CYS A 1198 -38.70 -11.70 115.29
N GLN A 1199 -37.52 -11.19 115.60
CA GLN A 1199 -36.38 -11.96 116.12
C GLN A 1199 -36.38 -12.02 117.66
N SER A 1200 -36.94 -11.03 118.36
CA SER A 1200 -37.06 -11.06 119.83
C SER A 1200 -38.26 -10.27 120.37
N ALA A 1201 -38.84 -10.73 121.50
CA ALA A 1201 -39.92 -10.04 122.21
C ALA A 1201 -39.62 -9.85 123.71
N LEU A 1202 -40.08 -8.73 124.29
CA LEU A 1202 -39.85 -8.35 125.70
C LEU A 1202 -41.12 -7.76 126.32
N ALA A 1203 -41.57 -8.30 127.45
CA ALA A 1203 -42.62 -7.73 128.29
C ALA A 1203 -42.04 -7.06 129.55
N ARG A 1204 -42.56 -5.91 129.97
CA ARG A 1204 -42.06 -5.10 131.09
C ARG A 1204 -43.20 -4.48 131.89
N ILE A 1205 -43.22 -4.66 133.21
CA ILE A 1205 -44.15 -3.99 134.13
C ILE A 1205 -43.38 -2.96 134.97
N ARG A 1206 -43.95 -1.76 135.11
CA ARG A 1206 -43.42 -0.68 135.95
C ARG A 1206 -44.47 -0.22 136.96
N GLY A 1207 -44.12 -0.20 138.25
CA GLY A 1207 -45.02 0.20 139.35
C GLY A 1207 -44.64 1.46 140.12
N PRO A 1208 -45.49 1.90 141.06
CA PRO A 1208 -45.23 3.06 141.90
C PRO A 1208 -44.04 2.75 142.82
N GLY A 1209 -42.97 3.56 142.73
CA GLY A 1209 -41.66 3.28 143.35
C GLY A 1209 -40.54 2.95 142.36
N ASP A 1210 -40.81 3.07 141.05
CA ASP A 1210 -39.85 2.84 139.93
C ASP A 1210 -39.31 1.40 139.86
N GLU A 1211 -39.99 0.45 140.50
CA GLU A 1211 -39.71 -0.98 140.37
C GLU A 1211 -40.10 -1.44 138.96
N VAL A 1212 -39.10 -1.83 138.16
CA VAL A 1212 -39.27 -2.34 136.79
C VAL A 1212 -38.91 -3.82 136.76
N ARG A 1213 -39.89 -4.67 136.45
CA ARG A 1213 -39.63 -6.09 136.12
C ARG A 1213 -39.83 -6.33 134.63
N SER A 1214 -38.95 -7.13 134.04
CA SER A 1214 -39.04 -7.49 132.62
C SER A 1214 -38.79 -8.97 132.37
N TRP A 1215 -39.48 -9.51 131.37
CA TRP A 1215 -39.42 -10.89 130.90
C TRP A 1215 -39.11 -10.90 129.40
N ARG A 1216 -38.16 -11.72 128.97
CA ARG A 1216 -37.78 -11.89 127.55
C ARG A 1216 -38.36 -13.19 127.01
N PHE A 1217 -38.81 -13.14 125.76
CA PHE A 1217 -39.39 -14.28 125.05
C PHE A 1217 -38.77 -14.42 123.64
N PRO A 1218 -38.49 -15.64 123.16
CA PRO A 1218 -38.12 -15.88 121.77
C PRO A 1218 -39.33 -15.68 120.84
N CYS A 1219 -39.12 -15.19 119.61
CA CYS A 1219 -40.17 -14.99 118.62
C CYS A 1219 -40.30 -16.18 117.63
N PRO A 1220 -41.51 -16.49 117.12
CA PRO A 1220 -42.79 -15.89 117.50
C PRO A 1220 -43.23 -16.34 118.90
N ALA A 1221 -43.74 -15.41 119.71
CA ALA A 1221 -44.22 -15.68 121.06
C ALA A 1221 -45.74 -15.68 121.05
N SER A 1222 -46.40 -16.85 120.88
CA SER A 1222 -47.87 -16.96 120.77
C SER A 1222 -48.45 -18.17 121.55
N PRO A 1223 -49.00 -17.98 122.76
CA PRO A 1223 -48.88 -16.80 123.61
C PRO A 1223 -47.64 -16.85 124.52
N GLY A 1224 -46.86 -15.76 124.56
CA GLY A 1224 -45.88 -15.52 125.60
C GLY A 1224 -46.57 -15.19 126.92
N THR A 1225 -46.54 -16.11 127.88
CA THR A 1225 -47.22 -15.97 129.18
C THR A 1225 -46.24 -15.79 130.32
N PHE A 1226 -46.55 -14.88 131.26
CA PHE A 1226 -45.84 -14.75 132.53
C PHE A 1226 -46.81 -14.40 133.66
N SER A 1227 -46.45 -14.79 134.88
CA SER A 1227 -47.20 -14.45 136.09
C SER A 1227 -46.40 -13.50 136.97
N TRP A 1228 -47.07 -12.51 137.54
CA TRP A 1228 -46.48 -11.56 138.46
C TRP A 1228 -47.46 -11.22 139.58
N THR A 1229 -46.96 -11.20 140.81
CA THR A 1229 -47.71 -10.85 142.03
C THR A 1229 -47.33 -9.42 142.42
N PRO A 1230 -48.27 -8.46 142.40
CA PRO A 1230 -47.99 -7.11 142.83
C PRO A 1230 -47.80 -7.06 144.36
N THR A 1231 -46.73 -6.40 144.80
CA THR A 1231 -46.33 -6.27 146.21
C THR A 1231 -46.82 -4.98 146.87
N ALA A 1232 -47.33 -4.02 146.10
CA ALA A 1232 -47.88 -2.75 146.59
C ALA A 1232 -49.10 -2.30 145.75
N ALA A 1233 -50.05 -1.60 146.37
CA ALA A 1233 -51.23 -1.05 145.69
C ALA A 1233 -50.88 0.24 144.94
N GLY A 1234 -51.49 0.47 143.77
CA GLY A 1234 -51.26 1.65 142.94
C GLY A 1234 -51.30 1.40 141.42
N PRO A 1235 -51.14 2.45 140.58
CA PRO A 1235 -51.14 2.31 139.13
C PRO A 1235 -49.84 1.72 138.59
N LEU A 1236 -49.96 0.81 137.62
CA LEU A 1236 -48.86 0.12 136.92
C LEU A 1236 -48.98 0.32 135.41
N MET A 1237 -47.89 0.11 134.68
CA MET A 1237 -47.89 0.05 133.21
C MET A 1237 -47.20 -1.22 132.72
N LEU A 1238 -47.92 -2.06 131.96
CA LEU A 1238 -47.36 -3.21 131.22
C LEU A 1238 -47.03 -2.79 129.78
N THR A 1239 -45.81 -3.04 129.31
CA THR A 1239 -45.35 -2.77 127.94
C THR A 1239 -44.73 -4.01 127.30
N VAL A 1240 -45.14 -4.35 126.08
CA VAL A 1240 -44.58 -5.42 125.26
C VAL A 1240 -43.96 -4.84 123.99
N VAL A 1241 -42.74 -5.26 123.65
CA VAL A 1241 -41.97 -4.81 122.47
C VAL A 1241 -41.47 -6.02 121.69
N ALA A 1242 -41.64 -6.01 120.36
CA ALA A 1242 -41.04 -6.98 119.44
C ALA A 1242 -40.12 -6.29 118.42
N SER A 1243 -39.01 -6.94 118.07
CA SER A 1243 -37.93 -6.39 117.25
C SER A 1243 -37.49 -7.37 116.15
N SER A 1244 -37.27 -6.89 114.92
CA SER A 1244 -36.73 -7.64 113.76
C SER A 1244 -35.93 -6.71 112.85
N GLU A 1245 -34.66 -7.04 112.54
CA GLU A 1245 -33.72 -6.32 111.65
C GLU A 1245 -34.10 -4.88 111.27
N GLY A 1246 -33.81 -3.94 112.18
CA GLY A 1246 -34.01 -2.50 111.97
C GLY A 1246 -35.44 -1.99 112.18
N THR A 1247 -36.42 -2.84 112.44
CA THR A 1247 -37.82 -2.47 112.70
C THR A 1247 -38.31 -3.00 114.05
N THR A 1248 -39.08 -2.19 114.79
CA THR A 1248 -39.62 -2.55 116.12
C THR A 1248 -41.09 -2.14 116.24
N SER A 1249 -41.89 -2.97 116.90
CA SER A 1249 -43.30 -2.71 117.21
C SER A 1249 -43.54 -2.83 118.71
N ARG A 1250 -44.32 -1.92 119.31
CA ARG A 1250 -44.54 -1.84 120.78
C ARG A 1250 -46.00 -1.56 121.13
N THR A 1251 -46.47 -2.15 122.24
CA THR A 1251 -47.81 -1.93 122.81
C THR A 1251 -47.73 -1.80 124.35
N SER A 1252 -48.43 -0.82 124.95
CA SER A 1252 -48.46 -0.59 126.41
C SER A 1252 -49.90 -0.45 126.94
N ILE A 1253 -50.21 -1.02 128.10
CA ILE A 1253 -51.51 -0.93 128.79
C ILE A 1253 -51.32 -0.55 130.28
N PRO A 1254 -52.08 0.45 130.78
CA PRO A 1254 -52.11 0.78 132.21
C PRO A 1254 -52.96 -0.23 132.99
N LEU A 1255 -52.54 -0.55 134.22
CA LEU A 1255 -53.20 -1.47 135.14
C LEU A 1255 -53.32 -0.84 136.52
N THR A 1256 -54.29 -1.27 137.32
CA THR A 1256 -54.49 -0.74 138.68
C THR A 1256 -54.51 -1.90 139.67
N VAL A 1257 -53.69 -1.81 140.72
CA VAL A 1257 -53.69 -2.76 141.83
C VAL A 1257 -54.49 -2.19 142.99
N GLY A 1258 -55.57 -2.87 143.39
CA GLY A 1258 -56.31 -2.59 144.62
C GLY A 1258 -55.69 -3.29 145.84
N GLU A 1259 -55.93 -2.73 147.03
CA GLU A 1259 -55.69 -3.43 148.30
C GLU A 1259 -56.68 -4.61 148.43
N PRO A 1260 -56.30 -5.72 149.10
CA PRO A 1260 -57.15 -6.90 149.23
C PRO A 1260 -58.48 -6.66 149.93
#